data_AF-A0A379DYD3-F1
#
_entry.id   AF-A0A379DYD3-F1
#
_cell.length_a   1.000
_cell.length_b   1.000
_cell.length_c   1.000
_cell.angle_alpha   90.00
_cell.angle_beta   90.00
_cell.angle_gamma   90.00
#
_symmetry.space_group_name_H-M   'P 1'
#
loop_
_entity.id
_entity.type
_entity.pdbx_description
1 polymer ?
#
loop_
_entity_poly.entity_id
_entity_poly.type
_entity_poly.pdbx_seq_one_letter_code
_entity_poly.pdbx_strand_id
1 'polypeptide(L)'
;MKIEKINRKFRQTAEWILRHRLLVVGLFALLVAFSFVGTKRIVMKTSFDDYFMSDDPMLLKTDEFKSIFGNDYYVAVLVKNKDVFSKRSLTLIRELSNELKDSLSYADKVTSLTDLEFAVGTDEGMTIEQIVPEQIPSDAAGLKEIRRKAYSKPYLSKKLVSKDGTMTWIMVKLRPFPADSVWKKTSDIAPDMLTGKEAGHIIGKAKYAELSPAAAGMPYMSYEKFVYLKGEMGRLFAIAFLVSIVVMIVVTRSLRGVVAPLITSICALLIGFGIIGWTGLYIDMSTAMIAVILTFACSIAYNIHLYNFFKTRFVETGRRKASITDAVGETGWGVLLSGLTTVAAMMTFLSMSIVPMKAIGLNTSLCLLSVLLTCLVVTPVLLSLGRDRKPHANMSHSFEGYVGDHFERFGGFVMRNHRRIVVVSSVLTLFCGIGLFFIEPAFDVEKTMGRKVEYVKKFLDLCDTELGSMYSYDLMITLPHADDAKKPENLKRLDQLATITEGYLLTKRHNSVTDIIKDMNCTLNGGKQQFYRIPDDADMVAQLLLLYENAGGTESEYWMDYDYRRLRLQVEIKNYNSNEAEKEMDALQAEARRLFPQAHISMVGNIPQFTVMQQYVERGQMWSMLLSVLVIGVILVLVFSSWKVGLVGMIPNLAPAVIVGGMMGWLDYPLDMMTASLIPMILGIAVDDTIHFINHSHVEYNRCGSYADAIKGTFRTEGLAIVMSTVVVSATFAGFMSSNATQMVNWGILAVAGMVSALLADLFLTPVLFKYLRVFGKEKKTNSQ
;
A
#
# COMPACT_ATOMS: atom_id res chain seq x y z
N MET A 1 -30.60 20.59 -20.95
CA MET A 1 -29.55 21.64 -20.82
C MET A 1 -29.10 22.09 -22.22
N LYS A 2 -28.83 23.39 -22.47
CA LYS A 2 -28.24 23.82 -23.75
C LYS A 2 -26.71 23.80 -23.63
N ILE A 3 -26.07 22.66 -23.90
CA ILE A 3 -24.60 22.46 -23.86
C ILE A 3 -23.86 23.59 -24.60
N GLU A 4 -24.41 24.03 -25.73
CA GLU A 4 -23.89 25.18 -26.49
C GLU A 4 -23.74 26.48 -25.68
N LYS A 5 -24.63 26.75 -24.72
CA LYS A 5 -24.50 27.92 -23.83
C LYS A 5 -23.32 27.77 -22.88
N ILE A 6 -23.03 26.55 -22.44
CA ILE A 6 -21.90 26.24 -21.57
C ILE A 6 -20.61 26.37 -22.37
N ASN A 7 -20.53 25.74 -23.56
CA ASN A 7 -19.38 25.85 -24.46
C ASN A 7 -19.03 27.31 -24.76
N ARG A 8 -20.05 28.15 -24.99
CA ARG A 8 -19.85 29.60 -25.17
C ARG A 8 -19.24 30.29 -23.95
N LYS A 9 -19.61 29.92 -22.72
CA LYS A 9 -18.99 30.47 -21.51
C LYS A 9 -17.52 30.08 -21.39
N PHE A 10 -17.18 28.81 -21.64
CA PHE A 10 -15.79 28.36 -21.63
C PHE A 10 -14.93 29.10 -22.67
N ARG A 11 -15.48 29.31 -23.88
CA ARG A 11 -14.84 30.14 -24.91
C ARG A 11 -14.58 31.57 -24.42
N GLN A 12 -15.59 32.22 -23.82
CA GLN A 12 -15.45 33.57 -23.27
C GLN A 12 -14.39 33.64 -22.16
N THR A 13 -14.33 32.63 -21.30
CA THR A 13 -13.29 32.51 -20.26
C THR A 13 -11.91 32.39 -20.89
N ALA A 14 -11.74 31.56 -21.93
CA ALA A 14 -10.46 31.45 -22.65
C ALA A 14 -10.05 32.78 -23.30
N GLU A 15 -10.99 33.49 -23.94
CA GLU A 15 -10.75 34.82 -24.52
C GLU A 15 -10.30 35.84 -23.45
N TRP A 16 -10.92 35.81 -22.27
CA TRP A 16 -10.55 36.67 -21.14
C TRP A 16 -9.14 36.35 -20.61
N ILE A 17 -8.82 35.05 -20.45
CA ILE A 17 -7.49 34.57 -20.03
C ILE A 17 -6.42 35.06 -21.01
N LEU A 18 -6.65 34.92 -22.32
CA LEU A 18 -5.67 35.33 -23.33
C LEU A 18 -5.51 36.85 -23.43
N ARG A 19 -6.57 37.62 -23.17
CA ARG A 19 -6.52 39.09 -23.12
C ARG A 19 -5.67 39.59 -21.95
N HIS A 20 -5.77 38.93 -20.79
CA HIS A 20 -5.05 39.31 -19.56
C HIS A 20 -3.87 38.38 -19.25
N ARG A 21 -3.29 37.74 -20.27
CA ARG A 21 -2.29 36.66 -20.11
C ARG A 21 -1.10 37.00 -19.20
N LEU A 22 -0.64 38.25 -19.17
CA LEU A 22 0.49 38.66 -18.32
C LEU A 22 0.11 38.63 -16.83
N LEU A 23 -1.10 39.12 -16.50
CA LEU A 23 -1.64 39.07 -15.14
C LEU A 23 -1.89 37.62 -14.71
N VAL A 24 -2.49 36.82 -15.59
CA VAL A 24 -2.75 35.39 -15.32
C VAL A 24 -1.45 34.62 -15.06
N VAL A 25 -0.44 34.80 -15.92
CA VAL A 25 0.87 34.17 -15.74
C VAL A 25 1.58 34.68 -14.48
N GLY A 26 1.48 35.98 -14.17
CA GLY A 26 2.05 36.55 -12.95
C GLY A 26 1.45 35.97 -11.67
N LEU A 27 0.10 35.93 -11.58
CA LEU A 27 -0.59 35.30 -10.46
C LEU A 27 -0.29 33.81 -10.35
N PHE A 28 -0.21 33.11 -11.48
CA PHE A 28 0.15 31.71 -11.51
C PHE A 28 1.59 31.47 -11.03
N ALA A 29 2.55 32.29 -11.46
CA ALA A 29 3.94 32.20 -11.00
C ALA A 29 4.06 32.44 -9.48
N LEU A 30 3.28 33.39 -8.93
CA LEU A 30 3.19 33.61 -7.48
C LEU A 30 2.61 32.39 -6.75
N LEU A 31 1.55 31.79 -7.29
CA LEU A 31 0.96 30.57 -6.72
C LEU A 31 1.96 29.41 -6.71
N VAL A 32 2.70 29.20 -7.79
CA VAL A 32 3.75 28.16 -7.87
C VAL A 32 4.88 28.46 -6.88
N ALA A 33 5.33 29.71 -6.78
CA ALA A 33 6.37 30.10 -5.81
C ALA A 33 5.92 29.89 -4.35
N PHE A 34 4.69 30.29 -4.02
CA PHE A 34 4.09 30.04 -2.70
C PHE A 34 3.98 28.55 -2.40
N SER A 35 3.57 27.75 -3.39
CA SER A 35 3.42 26.30 -3.25
C SER A 35 4.77 25.59 -3.08
N PHE A 36 5.83 26.04 -3.78
CA PHE A 36 7.19 25.52 -3.62
C PHE A 36 7.75 25.73 -2.20
N VAL A 37 7.37 26.81 -1.50
CA VAL A 37 7.71 26.98 -0.09
C VAL A 37 6.97 25.95 0.77
N GLY A 38 5.71 25.67 0.45
CA GLY A 38 4.90 24.65 1.11
C GLY A 38 5.50 23.25 0.99
N THR A 39 6.02 22.86 -0.17
CA THR A 39 6.59 21.51 -0.38
C THR A 39 7.76 21.22 0.56
N LYS A 40 8.50 22.24 1.00
CA LYS A 40 9.61 22.09 1.97
C LYS A 40 9.15 21.78 3.40
N ARG A 41 7.85 21.93 3.68
CA ARG A 41 7.23 21.67 4.99
C ARG A 41 6.62 20.27 5.10
N ILE A 42 6.67 19.49 4.03
CA ILE A 42 6.16 18.12 4.01
C ILE A 42 7.01 17.25 4.93
N VAL A 43 6.36 16.53 5.85
CA VAL A 43 6.99 15.54 6.71
C VAL A 43 6.38 14.18 6.41
N MET A 44 7.21 13.26 5.90
CA MET A 44 6.77 11.90 5.61
C MET A 44 6.47 11.13 6.89
N LYS A 45 5.35 10.42 6.89
CA LYS A 45 4.88 9.54 7.95
C LYS A 45 5.29 8.10 7.65
N THR A 46 5.73 7.38 8.68
CA THR A 46 6.33 6.04 8.54
C THR A 46 5.82 5.02 9.57
N SER A 47 5.04 5.45 10.57
CA SER A 47 4.55 4.56 11.63
C SER A 47 3.28 3.79 11.20
N PHE A 48 3.18 2.54 11.63
CA PHE A 48 1.96 1.73 11.49
C PHE A 48 0.84 2.21 12.43
N ASP A 49 1.18 2.78 13.59
CA ASP A 49 0.18 3.30 14.54
C ASP A 49 -0.64 4.43 13.90
N ASP A 50 -0.02 5.21 13.00
CA ASP A 50 -0.71 6.28 12.26
C ASP A 50 -1.78 5.75 11.28
N TYR A 51 -1.92 4.43 11.07
CA TYR A 51 -2.97 3.87 10.20
C TYR A 51 -4.34 3.88 10.86
N PHE A 52 -4.38 3.74 12.18
CA PHE A 52 -5.59 3.66 12.97
C PHE A 52 -6.12 5.05 13.33
N MET A 53 -7.42 5.11 13.62
CA MET A 53 -8.01 6.27 14.26
C MET A 53 -7.59 6.29 15.74
N SER A 54 -7.48 7.48 16.35
CA SER A 54 -6.93 7.65 17.71
C SER A 54 -7.69 6.92 18.82
N ASP A 55 -8.94 6.55 18.58
CA ASP A 55 -9.84 5.84 19.49
C ASP A 55 -10.02 4.35 19.15
N ASP A 56 -9.21 3.81 18.23
CA ASP A 56 -9.37 2.43 17.78
C ASP A 56 -9.13 1.42 18.92
N PRO A 57 -10.02 0.43 19.13
CA PRO A 57 -9.87 -0.57 20.19
C PRO A 57 -8.56 -1.37 20.13
N MET A 58 -8.00 -1.58 18.94
CA MET A 58 -6.72 -2.29 18.78
C MET A 58 -5.56 -1.43 19.28
N LEU A 59 -5.58 -0.11 19.03
CA LEU A 59 -4.58 0.81 19.60
C LEU A 59 -4.66 0.83 21.13
N LEU A 60 -5.87 0.96 21.70
CA LEU A 60 -6.05 0.99 23.15
C LEU A 60 -5.51 -0.27 23.84
N LYS A 61 -5.78 -1.45 23.28
CA LYS A 61 -5.24 -2.73 23.79
C LYS A 61 -3.72 -2.79 23.66
N THR A 62 -3.17 -2.26 22.57
CA THR A 62 -1.72 -2.22 22.36
C THR A 62 -1.06 -1.28 23.36
N ASP A 63 -1.63 -0.11 23.60
CA ASP A 63 -1.12 0.88 24.55
C ASP A 63 -1.21 0.37 25.99
N GLU A 64 -2.30 -0.32 26.35
CA GLU A 64 -2.41 -1.02 27.64
C GLU A 64 -1.29 -2.05 27.77
N PHE A 65 -1.12 -2.93 26.78
CA PHE A 65 -0.06 -3.93 26.80
C PHE A 65 1.34 -3.31 26.93
N LYS A 66 1.60 -2.25 26.15
CA LYS A 66 2.87 -1.50 26.18
C LYS A 66 3.13 -0.85 27.53
N SER A 67 2.08 -0.42 28.23
CA SER A 67 2.19 0.18 29.57
C SER A 67 2.56 -0.83 30.66
N ILE A 68 2.23 -2.11 30.45
CA ILE A 68 2.44 -3.19 31.41
C ILE A 68 3.76 -3.92 31.16
N PHE A 69 3.97 -4.41 29.93
CA PHE A 69 5.11 -5.26 29.57
C PHE A 69 6.24 -4.49 28.88
N GLY A 70 6.07 -3.17 28.69
CA GLY A 70 6.98 -2.35 27.91
C GLY A 70 6.80 -2.55 26.40
N ASN A 71 7.82 -2.21 25.63
CA ASN A 71 7.74 -2.30 24.17
C ASN A 71 8.40 -3.60 23.66
N ASP A 72 7.90 -4.12 22.54
CA ASP A 72 8.46 -5.29 21.86
C ASP A 72 9.45 -4.89 20.74
N TYR A 73 10.08 -3.73 20.79
CA TYR A 73 11.10 -3.38 19.80
C TYR A 73 12.38 -4.16 20.07
N TYR A 74 12.83 -4.86 19.05
CA TYR A 74 14.10 -5.57 19.05
C TYR A 74 14.80 -5.45 17.70
N VAL A 75 16.11 -5.60 17.72
CA VAL A 75 16.92 -6.00 16.56
C VAL A 75 17.38 -7.42 16.84
N ALA A 76 17.17 -8.32 15.90
CA ALA A 76 17.67 -9.69 15.99
C ALA A 76 18.73 -9.92 14.91
N VAL A 77 19.71 -10.77 15.18
CA VAL A 77 20.72 -11.18 14.20
C VAL A 77 20.90 -12.68 14.30
N LEU A 78 20.53 -13.39 13.24
CA LEU A 78 20.77 -14.82 13.11
C LEU A 78 22.16 -15.01 12.56
N VAL A 79 23.04 -15.68 13.31
CA VAL A 79 24.37 -16.05 12.82
C VAL A 79 24.36 -17.50 12.35
N LYS A 80 25.14 -17.78 11.30
CA LYS A 80 25.33 -19.11 10.73
C LYS A 80 26.82 -19.40 10.56
N ASN A 81 27.30 -20.47 11.17
CA ASN A 81 28.68 -20.96 11.04
C ASN A 81 28.69 -22.50 11.09
N LYS A 82 29.78 -23.15 10.67
CA LYS A 82 29.92 -24.62 10.72
C LYS A 82 29.77 -25.18 12.14
N ASP A 83 30.21 -24.42 13.13
CA ASP A 83 30.04 -24.73 14.55
C ASP A 83 30.00 -23.42 15.36
N VAL A 84 28.83 -23.08 15.92
CA VAL A 84 28.67 -21.88 16.76
C VAL A 84 29.35 -22.02 18.13
N PHE A 85 29.70 -23.24 18.53
CA PHE A 85 30.38 -23.54 19.79
C PHE A 85 31.91 -23.52 19.68
N SER A 86 32.47 -23.27 18.49
CA SER A 86 33.91 -23.10 18.36
C SER A 86 34.38 -21.85 19.12
N LYS A 87 35.60 -21.85 19.66
CA LYS A 87 36.16 -20.67 20.34
C LYS A 87 36.06 -19.41 19.47
N ARG A 88 36.39 -19.53 18.18
CA ARG A 88 36.33 -18.43 17.21
C ARG A 88 34.91 -17.89 17.05
N SER A 89 33.94 -18.77 16.88
CA SER A 89 32.52 -18.40 16.77
C SER A 89 32.03 -17.70 18.03
N LEU A 90 32.29 -18.28 19.21
CA LEU A 90 31.87 -17.70 20.49
C LEU A 90 32.52 -16.32 20.73
N THR A 91 33.80 -16.15 20.39
CA THR A 91 34.46 -14.83 20.47
C THR A 91 33.77 -13.82 19.56
N LEU A 92 33.54 -14.16 18.29
CA LEU A 92 32.89 -13.25 17.34
C LEU A 92 31.43 -12.95 17.72
N ILE A 93 30.69 -13.93 18.25
CA ILE A 93 29.31 -13.75 18.72
C ILE A 93 29.27 -12.77 19.89
N ARG A 94 30.20 -12.90 20.85
CA ARG A 94 30.30 -11.97 21.99
C ARG A 94 30.69 -10.56 21.52
N GLU A 95 31.68 -10.44 20.64
CA GLU A 95 32.07 -9.16 20.07
C GLU A 95 30.92 -8.49 19.30
N LEU A 96 30.16 -9.24 18.51
CA LEU A 96 29.00 -8.73 17.79
C LEU A 96 27.87 -8.32 18.75
N SER A 97 27.59 -9.15 19.77
CA SER A 97 26.60 -8.86 20.81
C SER A 97 26.91 -7.55 21.53
N ASN A 98 28.16 -7.37 21.96
CA ASN A 98 28.61 -6.16 22.65
C ASN A 98 28.58 -4.94 21.73
N GLU A 99 29.05 -5.07 20.49
CA GLU A 99 29.06 -3.96 19.55
C GLU A 99 27.65 -3.47 19.20
N LEU A 100 26.69 -4.38 19.03
CA LEU A 100 25.29 -4.03 18.86
C LEU A 100 24.72 -3.34 20.12
N LYS A 101 25.04 -3.83 21.32
CA LYS A 101 24.61 -3.23 22.59
C LYS A 101 25.14 -1.81 22.76
N ASP A 102 26.42 -1.61 22.47
CA ASP A 102 27.12 -0.35 22.73
C ASP A 102 26.84 0.72 21.68
N SER A 103 26.61 0.31 20.42
CA SER A 103 26.47 1.24 19.30
C SER A 103 25.01 1.65 19.01
N LEU A 104 24.04 0.78 19.31
CA LEU A 104 22.63 1.09 19.09
C LEU A 104 22.12 1.99 20.23
N SER A 105 21.76 3.23 19.93
CA SER A 105 21.40 4.25 20.94
C SER A 105 20.24 3.86 21.86
N TYR A 106 19.36 2.96 21.40
CA TYR A 106 18.21 2.48 22.14
C TYR A 106 18.39 1.07 22.69
N ALA A 107 19.56 0.44 22.57
CA ALA A 107 19.78 -0.90 23.14
C ALA A 107 19.64 -0.89 24.66
N ASP A 108 18.91 -1.89 25.16
CA ASP A 108 18.58 -2.10 26.57
C ASP A 108 19.25 -3.36 27.11
N LYS A 109 18.86 -4.52 26.59
CA LYS A 109 19.38 -5.84 26.94
C LYS A 109 19.78 -6.60 25.69
N VAL A 110 20.82 -7.43 25.80
CA VAL A 110 21.18 -8.39 24.75
C VAL A 110 21.01 -9.80 25.31
N THR A 111 20.49 -10.69 24.48
CA THR A 111 20.36 -12.11 24.76
C THR A 111 21.01 -12.86 23.61
N SER A 112 22.06 -13.63 23.90
CA SER A 112 22.78 -14.43 22.91
C SER A 112 23.37 -15.68 23.54
N LEU A 113 23.91 -16.61 22.74
CA LEU A 113 24.58 -17.79 23.28
C LEU A 113 25.70 -17.44 24.29
N THR A 114 26.29 -16.25 24.17
CA THR A 114 27.39 -15.78 25.01
C THR A 114 26.96 -14.88 26.17
N ASP A 115 25.68 -14.51 26.22
CA ASP A 115 25.05 -13.65 27.23
C ASP A 115 23.61 -14.15 27.47
N LEU A 116 23.49 -15.21 28.28
CA LEU A 116 22.25 -15.90 28.60
C LEU A 116 22.26 -16.38 30.05
N GLU A 117 21.20 -16.00 30.78
CA GLU A 117 20.93 -16.46 32.14
C GLU A 117 20.67 -17.98 32.16
N PHE A 118 21.49 -18.73 32.87
CA PHE A 118 21.36 -20.17 33.02
C PHE A 118 21.27 -20.55 34.50
N ALA A 119 20.07 -20.88 34.95
CA ALA A 119 19.82 -21.31 36.33
C ALA A 119 20.39 -22.71 36.61
N VAL A 120 21.14 -22.84 37.70
CA VAL A 120 21.74 -24.10 38.18
C VAL A 120 21.30 -24.32 39.63
N GLY A 121 20.92 -25.55 39.98
CA GLY A 121 20.61 -25.93 41.35
C GLY A 121 21.88 -26.17 42.16
N THR A 122 21.92 -25.68 43.39
CA THR A 122 23.01 -25.86 44.36
C THR A 122 22.47 -26.43 45.68
N ASP A 123 23.36 -26.89 46.56
CA ASP A 123 22.97 -27.39 47.89
C ASP A 123 22.28 -26.31 48.76
N GLU A 124 22.53 -25.02 48.47
CA GLU A 124 21.94 -23.86 49.15
C GLU A 124 20.72 -23.27 48.40
N GLY A 125 20.36 -23.79 47.23
CA GLY A 125 19.22 -23.32 46.44
C GLY A 125 19.48 -23.26 44.93
N MET A 126 19.53 -22.05 44.37
CA MET A 126 19.69 -21.81 42.94
C MET A 126 20.60 -20.61 42.69
N THR A 127 21.45 -20.69 41.68
CA THR A 127 22.29 -19.59 41.19
C THR A 127 22.11 -19.41 39.68
N ILE A 128 22.32 -18.19 39.18
CA ILE A 128 22.33 -17.90 37.75
C ILE A 128 23.79 -17.78 37.30
N GLU A 129 24.15 -18.60 36.32
CA GLU A 129 25.45 -18.57 35.66
C GLU A 129 25.28 -18.23 34.16
N GLN A 130 26.39 -17.94 33.50
CA GLN A 130 26.44 -17.81 32.04
C GLN A 130 26.81 -19.17 31.41
N ILE A 131 26.16 -19.54 30.29
CA ILE A 131 26.51 -20.77 29.55
C ILE A 131 27.95 -20.70 29.04
N VAL A 132 28.36 -19.53 28.58
CA VAL A 132 29.72 -19.26 28.08
C VAL A 132 30.45 -18.38 29.09
N PRO A 133 31.52 -18.86 29.74
CA PRO A 133 32.28 -18.06 30.70
C PRO A 133 32.92 -16.83 30.04
N GLU A 134 33.31 -15.83 30.83
CA GLU A 134 34.01 -14.63 30.33
C GLU A 134 35.27 -15.01 29.54
N GLN A 135 36.08 -15.90 30.10
CA GLN A 135 37.23 -16.47 29.41
C GLN A 135 36.81 -17.74 28.67
N ILE A 136 36.64 -17.64 27.35
CA ILE A 136 36.22 -18.76 26.51
C ILE A 136 37.33 -19.83 26.48
N PRO A 137 37.04 -21.09 26.87
CA PRO A 137 38.03 -22.15 26.92
C PRO A 137 38.60 -22.44 25.53
N SER A 138 39.84 -22.93 25.50
CA SER A 138 40.54 -23.29 24.25
C SER A 138 40.61 -24.80 24.04
N ASP A 139 40.39 -25.57 25.09
CA ASP A 139 40.40 -27.03 25.07
C ASP A 139 39.05 -27.59 24.63
N ALA A 140 39.08 -28.78 24.04
CA ALA A 140 37.89 -29.44 23.50
C ALA A 140 36.88 -29.83 24.60
N ALA A 141 37.35 -30.10 25.82
CA ALA A 141 36.47 -30.50 26.92
C ALA A 141 35.60 -29.31 27.38
N GLY A 142 36.18 -28.14 27.56
CA GLY A 142 35.47 -26.90 27.91
C GLY A 142 34.44 -26.51 26.86
N LEU A 143 34.79 -26.55 25.57
CA LEU A 143 33.84 -26.26 24.48
C LEU A 143 32.70 -27.29 24.41
N LYS A 144 33.00 -28.57 24.65
CA LYS A 144 31.98 -29.63 24.71
C LYS A 144 31.03 -29.44 25.90
N GLU A 145 31.54 -28.95 27.03
CA GLU A 145 30.72 -28.62 28.19
C GLU A 145 29.78 -27.45 27.94
N ILE A 146 30.25 -26.38 27.27
CA ILE A 146 29.38 -25.27 26.82
C ILE A 146 28.25 -25.80 25.94
N ARG A 147 28.60 -26.65 24.96
CA ARG A 147 27.61 -27.29 24.07
C ARG A 147 26.61 -28.13 24.88
N ARG A 148 27.10 -28.94 25.84
CA ARG A 148 26.25 -29.75 26.72
C ARG A 148 25.30 -28.90 27.55
N LYS A 149 25.79 -27.82 28.18
CA LYS A 149 24.96 -26.86 28.94
C LYS A 149 23.90 -26.23 28.06
N ALA A 150 24.25 -25.75 26.87
CA ALA A 150 23.31 -25.14 25.93
C ALA A 150 22.13 -26.07 25.57
N TYR A 151 22.38 -27.37 25.35
CA TYR A 151 21.32 -28.35 25.05
C TYR A 151 20.67 -29.01 26.26
N SER A 152 21.21 -28.81 27.47
CA SER A 152 20.68 -29.43 28.69
C SER A 152 19.27 -28.95 29.05
N LYS A 153 18.88 -27.76 28.56
CA LYS A 153 17.54 -27.17 28.72
C LYS A 153 16.83 -27.09 27.37
N PRO A 154 15.91 -28.04 27.06
CA PRO A 154 15.27 -28.11 25.75
C PRO A 154 14.48 -26.86 25.35
N TYR A 155 13.81 -26.19 26.29
CA TYR A 155 13.03 -24.97 26.00
C TYR A 155 13.93 -23.79 25.58
N LEU A 156 15.15 -23.72 26.14
CA LEU A 156 16.11 -22.66 25.87
C LEU A 156 16.86 -22.90 24.55
N SER A 157 17.35 -24.13 24.35
CA SER A 157 18.07 -24.52 23.12
C SER A 157 17.20 -24.34 21.87
N LYS A 158 15.95 -24.82 21.86
CA LYS A 158 15.03 -24.69 20.72
C LYS A 158 14.79 -23.24 20.26
N LYS A 159 15.01 -22.26 21.14
CA LYS A 159 14.77 -20.84 20.87
C LYS A 159 16.04 -20.12 20.44
N LEU A 160 17.20 -20.52 20.97
CA LEU A 160 18.46 -19.77 20.80
C LEU A 160 19.49 -20.44 19.88
N VAL A 161 19.50 -21.77 19.73
CA VAL A 161 20.53 -22.52 18.99
C VAL A 161 19.92 -23.67 18.17
N SER A 162 20.30 -23.81 16.91
CA SER A 162 19.80 -24.89 16.03
C SER A 162 20.27 -26.26 16.51
N LYS A 163 19.55 -27.34 16.21
CA LYS A 163 19.87 -28.69 16.72
C LYS A 163 21.26 -29.20 16.32
N ASP A 164 21.73 -28.78 15.15
CA ASP A 164 23.05 -29.13 14.62
C ASP A 164 24.18 -28.25 15.17
N GLY A 165 23.86 -27.18 15.90
CA GLY A 165 24.81 -26.20 16.41
C GLY A 165 25.44 -25.32 15.33
N THR A 166 24.75 -25.10 14.21
CA THR A 166 25.24 -24.25 13.12
C THR A 166 24.66 -22.84 13.14
N MET A 167 23.58 -22.60 13.89
CA MET A 167 22.91 -21.30 13.98
C MET A 167 22.66 -20.88 15.42
N THR A 168 22.73 -19.58 15.70
CA THR A 168 22.29 -19.02 16.97
C THR A 168 21.78 -17.58 16.81
N TRP A 169 20.89 -17.15 17.71
CA TRP A 169 20.35 -15.79 17.72
C TRP A 169 21.18 -14.86 18.61
N ILE A 170 21.30 -13.61 18.16
CA ILE A 170 21.64 -12.46 19.00
C ILE A 170 20.42 -11.55 18.98
N MET A 171 19.75 -11.40 20.11
CA MET A 171 18.55 -10.57 20.27
C MET A 171 18.92 -9.32 21.07
N VAL A 172 18.65 -8.14 20.53
CA VAL A 172 18.89 -6.86 21.18
C VAL A 172 17.54 -6.21 21.45
N LYS A 173 17.11 -6.21 22.71
CA LYS A 173 15.92 -5.48 23.16
C LYS A 173 16.21 -3.99 23.11
N LEU A 174 15.23 -3.21 22.65
CA LEU A 174 15.34 -1.76 22.57
C LEU A 174 14.41 -1.08 23.58
N ARG A 175 14.85 0.07 24.08
CA ARG A 175 14.00 1.03 24.77
C ARG A 175 12.98 1.63 23.80
N PRO A 176 11.83 2.12 24.31
CA PRO A 176 10.84 2.77 23.47
C PRO A 176 11.44 3.95 22.70
N PHE A 177 11.09 4.07 21.42
CA PHE A 177 11.45 5.25 20.64
C PHE A 177 10.62 6.46 21.06
N PRO A 178 11.17 7.69 20.98
CA PRO A 178 10.41 8.89 21.29
C PRO A 178 9.29 9.10 20.27
N ALA A 179 8.21 9.76 20.71
CA ALA A 179 7.09 10.11 19.84
C ALA A 179 7.52 11.01 18.67
N ASP A 180 6.78 10.92 17.56
CA ASP A 180 6.95 11.72 16.35
C ASP A 180 7.17 13.21 16.59
N SER A 181 6.36 13.80 17.47
CA SER A 181 6.41 15.23 17.80
C SER A 181 7.71 15.68 18.48
N VAL A 182 8.47 14.73 19.03
CA VAL A 182 9.73 14.98 19.74
C VAL A 182 10.90 14.90 18.77
N TRP A 183 11.08 13.75 18.09
CA TRP A 183 12.28 13.54 17.27
C TRP A 183 12.27 14.35 15.97
N LYS A 184 11.09 14.68 15.42
CA LYS A 184 10.95 15.51 14.21
C LYS A 184 11.46 16.95 14.39
N LYS A 185 11.67 17.40 15.62
CA LYS A 185 12.28 18.71 15.91
C LYS A 185 13.80 18.72 15.67
N THR A 186 14.43 17.54 15.68
CA THR A 186 15.88 17.39 15.71
C THR A 186 16.43 16.53 14.57
N SER A 187 15.60 15.74 13.90
CA SER A 187 15.99 14.82 12.83
C SER A 187 14.91 14.69 11.77
N ASP A 188 15.34 14.54 10.51
CA ASP A 188 14.46 14.19 9.38
C ASP A 188 14.23 12.68 9.25
N ILE A 189 15.01 11.87 9.98
CA ILE A 189 14.96 10.40 9.95
C ILE A 189 14.51 9.88 11.31
N ALA A 190 13.54 8.96 11.27
CA ALA A 190 12.99 8.36 12.47
C ALA A 190 14.05 7.52 13.24
N PRO A 191 14.04 7.52 14.58
CA PRO A 191 15.03 6.82 15.39
C PRO A 191 15.11 5.30 15.14
N ASP A 192 13.99 4.67 14.81
CA ASP A 192 13.93 3.26 14.42
C ASP A 192 14.70 3.02 13.11
N MET A 193 14.57 3.89 12.11
CA MET A 193 15.32 3.80 10.86
C MET A 193 16.82 3.98 11.06
N LEU A 194 17.23 4.88 11.96
CA LEU A 194 18.64 5.06 12.33
C LEU A 194 19.19 3.81 13.01
N THR A 195 18.41 3.23 13.93
CA THR A 195 18.74 1.98 14.62
C THR A 195 18.90 0.82 13.61
N GLY A 196 17.96 0.69 12.66
CA GLY A 196 18.04 -0.30 11.60
C GLY A 196 19.25 -0.11 10.68
N LYS A 197 19.55 1.14 10.31
CA LYS A 197 20.74 1.47 9.52
C LYS A 197 22.03 1.05 10.22
N GLU A 198 22.15 1.36 11.50
CA GLU A 198 23.36 1.07 12.27
C GLU A 198 23.51 -0.44 12.51
N ALA A 199 22.42 -1.15 12.80
CA ALA A 199 22.42 -2.61 12.88
C ALA A 199 22.94 -3.24 11.56
N GLY A 200 22.43 -2.78 10.41
CA GLY A 200 22.89 -3.22 9.09
C GLY A 200 24.37 -2.93 8.84
N HIS A 201 24.86 -1.77 9.27
CA HIS A 201 26.27 -1.42 9.17
C HIS A 201 27.14 -2.35 10.03
N ILE A 202 26.77 -2.59 11.29
CA ILE A 202 27.51 -3.45 12.22
C ILE A 202 27.62 -4.88 11.65
N ILE A 203 26.50 -5.49 11.26
CA ILE A 203 26.52 -6.87 10.74
C ILE A 203 27.25 -6.98 9.38
N GLY A 204 27.34 -5.88 8.62
CA GLY A 204 28.05 -5.82 7.35
C GLY A 204 29.57 -5.69 7.46
N LYS A 205 30.14 -5.52 8.67
CA LYS A 205 31.59 -5.39 8.85
C LYS A 205 32.30 -6.69 8.48
N ALA A 206 33.41 -6.58 7.74
CA ALA A 206 34.18 -7.73 7.24
C ALA A 206 34.61 -8.72 8.33
N LYS A 207 34.87 -8.24 9.56
CA LYS A 207 35.24 -9.10 10.70
C LYS A 207 34.14 -10.11 11.09
N TYR A 208 32.87 -9.83 10.80
CA TYR A 208 31.74 -10.70 11.12
C TYR A 208 31.27 -11.53 9.93
N ALA A 209 31.89 -11.40 8.75
CA ALA A 209 31.48 -12.13 7.55
C ALA A 209 31.51 -13.67 7.75
N GLU A 210 32.43 -14.17 8.58
CA GLU A 210 32.53 -15.60 8.95
C GLU A 210 31.26 -16.12 9.63
N LEU A 211 30.53 -15.26 10.34
CA LEU A 211 29.27 -15.61 11.02
C LEU A 211 28.06 -15.54 10.08
N SER A 212 28.22 -15.13 8.82
CA SER A 212 27.13 -14.95 7.85
C SER A 212 25.86 -14.29 8.46
N PRO A 213 25.99 -13.14 9.14
CA PRO A 213 24.92 -12.58 9.95
C PRO A 213 23.74 -12.12 9.08
N ALA A 214 22.53 -12.46 9.51
CA ALA A 214 21.29 -12.01 8.89
C ALA A 214 20.46 -11.25 9.93
N ALA A 215 20.32 -9.94 9.74
CA ALA A 215 19.58 -9.08 10.66
C ALA A 215 18.07 -9.14 10.43
N ALA A 216 17.37 -8.76 11.48
CA ALA A 216 15.98 -9.02 11.73
C ALA A 216 15.41 -7.97 12.70
N GLY A 217 14.09 -7.90 12.83
CA GLY A 217 13.39 -6.92 13.67
C GLY A 217 12.87 -5.72 12.87
N MET A 218 11.83 -5.09 13.41
CA MET A 218 11.12 -3.99 12.72
C MET A 218 12.04 -2.81 12.35
N PRO A 219 12.98 -2.32 13.19
CA PRO A 219 13.88 -1.23 12.82
C PRO A 219 14.72 -1.54 11.57
N TYR A 220 15.32 -2.73 11.50
CA TYR A 220 16.13 -3.16 10.36
C TYR A 220 15.28 -3.33 9.10
N MET A 221 14.11 -3.97 9.22
CA MET A 221 13.18 -4.17 8.10
C MET A 221 12.60 -2.87 7.57
N SER A 222 12.23 -1.92 8.44
CA SER A 222 11.77 -0.58 8.06
C SER A 222 12.84 0.17 7.28
N TYR A 223 14.11 0.08 7.70
CA TYR A 223 15.22 0.72 6.99
C TYR A 223 15.48 0.10 5.61
N GLU A 224 15.58 -1.23 5.50
CA GLU A 224 15.79 -1.93 4.21
C GLU A 224 14.62 -1.67 3.24
N LYS A 225 13.37 -1.72 3.74
CA LYS A 225 12.17 -1.36 2.98
C LYS A 225 12.25 0.08 2.47
N PHE A 226 12.64 1.03 3.33
CA PHE A 226 12.78 2.42 2.94
C PHE A 226 13.85 2.63 1.86
N VAL A 227 15.03 2.00 2.00
CA VAL A 227 16.11 2.08 1.00
C VAL A 227 15.64 1.54 -0.34
N TYR A 228 15.00 0.37 -0.35
CA TYR A 228 14.44 -0.22 -1.56
C TYR A 228 13.40 0.70 -2.21
N LEU A 229 12.36 1.10 -1.45
CA LEU A 229 11.27 1.93 -1.99
C LEU A 229 11.77 3.29 -2.49
N LYS A 230 12.68 3.95 -1.77
CA LYS A 230 13.23 5.25 -2.18
C LYS A 230 13.95 5.15 -3.53
N GLY A 231 14.78 4.11 -3.72
CA GLY A 231 15.48 3.87 -4.99
C GLY A 231 14.53 3.46 -6.11
N GLU A 232 13.61 2.55 -5.81
CA GLU A 232 12.68 1.98 -6.78
C GLU A 232 11.67 3.01 -7.29
N MET A 233 11.09 3.83 -6.40
CA MET A 233 10.14 4.88 -6.80
C MET A 233 10.77 5.90 -7.74
N GLY A 234 12.00 6.35 -7.44
CA GLY A 234 12.72 7.27 -8.33
C GLY A 234 12.93 6.68 -9.73
N ARG A 235 13.30 5.39 -9.79
CA ARG A 235 13.47 4.65 -11.04
C ARG A 235 12.15 4.51 -11.80
N LEU A 236 11.08 4.09 -11.15
CA LEU A 236 9.77 3.88 -11.77
C LEU A 236 9.19 5.19 -12.31
N PHE A 237 9.27 6.29 -11.55
CA PHE A 237 8.82 7.60 -12.04
C PHE A 237 9.65 8.10 -13.22
N ALA A 238 10.97 7.90 -13.20
CA ALA A 238 11.82 8.27 -14.33
C ALA A 238 11.44 7.48 -15.60
N ILE A 239 11.23 6.16 -15.48
CA ILE A 239 10.78 5.30 -16.58
C ILE A 239 9.40 5.75 -17.09
N ALA A 240 8.42 5.89 -16.20
CA ALA A 240 7.06 6.30 -16.56
C ALA A 240 7.06 7.68 -17.25
N PHE A 241 7.86 8.63 -16.78
CA PHE A 241 8.01 9.95 -17.37
C PHE A 241 8.63 9.89 -18.77
N LEU A 242 9.74 9.14 -18.95
CA LEU A 242 10.41 8.98 -20.25
C LEU A 242 9.52 8.28 -21.27
N VAL A 243 8.86 7.18 -20.87
CA VAL A 243 7.92 6.45 -21.72
C VAL A 243 6.76 7.36 -22.13
N SER A 244 6.21 8.14 -21.20
CA SER A 244 5.13 9.09 -21.51
C SER A 244 5.58 10.15 -22.51
N ILE A 245 6.80 10.71 -22.37
CA ILE A 245 7.36 11.65 -23.35
C ILE A 245 7.43 11.01 -24.74
N VAL A 246 8.01 9.80 -24.84
CA VAL A 246 8.17 9.11 -26.11
C VAL A 246 6.82 8.86 -26.77
N VAL A 247 5.86 8.30 -26.01
CA VAL A 247 4.52 8.02 -26.53
C VAL A 247 3.82 9.31 -26.93
N MET A 248 3.87 10.37 -26.10
CA MET A 248 3.28 11.67 -26.45
C MET A 248 3.91 12.30 -27.70
N ILE A 249 5.22 12.18 -27.91
CA ILE A 249 5.87 12.67 -29.14
C ILE A 249 5.33 11.93 -30.36
N VAL A 250 5.21 10.61 -30.28
CA VAL A 250 4.70 9.75 -31.36
C VAL A 250 3.23 10.07 -31.65
N VAL A 251 2.44 10.23 -30.59
CA VAL A 251 0.99 10.45 -30.62
C VAL A 251 0.64 11.85 -31.11
N THR A 252 1.19 12.88 -30.49
CA THR A 252 0.87 14.28 -30.81
C THR A 252 1.64 14.81 -32.01
N ARG A 253 2.75 14.17 -32.38
CA ARG A 253 3.69 14.59 -33.45
C ARG A 253 4.09 16.05 -33.32
N SER A 254 4.20 16.54 -32.08
CA SER A 254 4.42 17.95 -31.81
C SER A 254 5.11 18.17 -30.47
N LEU A 255 6.24 18.90 -30.51
CA LEU A 255 6.93 19.32 -29.29
C LEU A 255 6.01 20.12 -28.36
N ARG A 256 5.08 20.92 -28.90
CA ARG A 256 4.13 21.70 -28.09
C ARG A 256 3.03 20.83 -27.48
N GLY A 257 2.63 19.77 -28.18
CA GLY A 257 1.72 18.75 -27.65
C GLY A 257 2.33 17.93 -26.53
N VAL A 258 3.65 18.03 -26.32
CA VAL A 258 4.38 17.35 -25.24
C VAL A 258 4.72 18.33 -24.11
N VAL A 259 5.33 19.46 -24.45
CA VAL A 259 5.82 20.44 -23.47
C VAL A 259 4.69 21.06 -22.64
N ALA A 260 3.55 21.39 -23.27
CA ALA A 260 2.44 22.00 -22.53
C ALA A 260 1.88 21.07 -21.43
N PRO A 261 1.49 19.81 -21.72
CA PRO A 261 1.07 18.87 -20.69
C PRO A 261 2.13 18.64 -19.60
N LEU A 262 3.42 18.53 -19.96
CA LEU A 262 4.48 18.30 -18.96
C LEU A 262 4.63 19.48 -17.99
N ILE A 263 4.65 20.71 -18.51
CA ILE A 263 4.73 21.90 -17.66
C ILE A 263 3.50 21.97 -16.74
N THR A 264 2.30 21.72 -17.28
CA THR A 264 1.07 21.77 -16.47
C THR A 264 0.99 20.66 -15.43
N SER A 265 1.52 19.46 -15.73
CA SER A 265 1.64 18.36 -14.76
C SER A 265 2.60 18.70 -13.63
N ILE A 266 3.79 19.21 -13.94
CA ILE A 266 4.79 19.58 -12.93
C ILE A 266 4.25 20.70 -12.05
N CYS A 267 3.63 21.73 -12.62
CA CYS A 267 3.03 22.80 -11.84
C CYS A 267 1.85 22.31 -10.99
N ALA A 268 1.01 21.40 -11.51
CA ALA A 268 -0.11 20.84 -10.74
C ALA A 268 0.40 20.06 -9.52
N LEU A 269 1.46 19.26 -9.69
CA LEU A 269 2.12 18.56 -8.60
C LEU A 269 2.69 19.55 -7.57
N LEU A 270 3.40 20.59 -8.01
CA LEU A 270 3.95 21.61 -7.10
C LEU A 270 2.86 22.32 -6.30
N ILE A 271 1.74 22.66 -6.94
CA ILE A 271 0.60 23.31 -6.27
C ILE A 271 -0.06 22.35 -5.28
N GLY A 272 -0.40 21.13 -5.70
CA GLY A 272 -1.04 20.13 -4.84
C GLY A 272 -0.19 19.77 -3.62
N PHE A 273 1.07 19.38 -3.82
CA PHE A 273 2.00 19.09 -2.72
C PHE A 273 2.34 20.33 -1.89
N GLY A 274 2.36 21.52 -2.49
CA GLY A 274 2.54 22.77 -1.75
C GLY A 274 1.41 23.01 -0.75
N ILE A 275 0.16 22.82 -1.17
CA ILE A 275 -1.02 22.94 -0.28
C ILE A 275 -0.95 21.88 0.82
N ILE A 276 -0.59 20.63 0.49
CA ILE A 276 -0.41 19.54 1.47
C ILE A 276 0.62 19.94 2.53
N GLY A 277 1.76 20.49 2.12
CA GLY A 277 2.80 20.95 3.05
C GLY A 277 2.40 22.16 3.91
N TRP A 278 1.61 23.09 3.38
CA TRP A 278 1.09 24.22 4.16
C TRP A 278 0.04 23.82 5.20
N THR A 279 -0.76 22.81 4.88
CA THR A 279 -1.84 22.31 5.74
C THR A 279 -1.38 21.26 6.75
N GLY A 280 -0.18 20.69 6.56
CA GLY A 280 0.34 19.63 7.42
C GLY A 280 -0.44 18.32 7.31
N LEU A 281 -1.07 18.08 6.16
CA LEU A 281 -1.84 16.86 5.91
C LEU A 281 -0.95 15.62 5.97
N TYR A 282 -1.54 14.51 6.40
CA TYR A 282 -0.86 13.22 6.44
C TYR A 282 -0.35 12.83 5.05
N ILE A 283 0.90 12.41 4.99
CA ILE A 283 1.53 11.94 3.77
C ILE A 283 2.61 10.90 4.11
N ASP A 284 2.55 9.78 3.42
CA ASP A 284 3.49 8.67 3.45
C ASP A 284 3.90 8.32 2.00
N MET A 285 4.73 7.29 1.83
CA MET A 285 5.18 6.84 0.51
C MET A 285 4.00 6.43 -0.40
N SER A 286 3.02 5.72 0.15
CA SER A 286 1.89 5.17 -0.61
C SER A 286 0.93 6.26 -1.09
N THR A 287 0.55 7.19 -0.20
CA THR A 287 -0.28 8.36 -0.51
C THR A 287 0.39 9.27 -1.54
N ALA A 288 1.70 9.55 -1.38
CA ALA A 288 2.46 10.36 -2.33
C ALA A 288 2.51 9.71 -3.71
N MET A 289 2.74 8.40 -3.77
CA MET A 289 2.83 7.67 -5.03
C MET A 289 1.52 7.72 -5.83
N ILE A 290 0.39 7.42 -5.20
CA ILE A 290 -0.93 7.46 -5.86
C ILE A 290 -1.26 8.90 -6.30
N ALA A 291 -0.99 9.89 -5.45
CA ALA A 291 -1.21 11.29 -5.81
C ALA A 291 -0.36 11.71 -7.02
N VAL A 292 0.93 11.39 -7.04
CA VAL A 292 1.84 11.76 -8.15
C VAL A 292 1.39 11.13 -9.46
N ILE A 293 1.17 9.81 -9.48
CA ILE A 293 0.87 9.11 -10.73
C ILE A 293 -0.48 9.52 -11.30
N LEU A 294 -1.51 9.67 -10.46
CA LEU A 294 -2.85 10.01 -10.93
C LEU A 294 -2.89 11.45 -11.44
N THR A 295 -2.20 12.35 -10.75
CA THR A 295 -2.03 13.74 -11.19
C THR A 295 -1.34 13.80 -12.56
N PHE A 296 -0.29 13.00 -12.75
CA PHE A 296 0.43 12.96 -14.01
C PHE A 296 -0.42 12.37 -15.14
N ALA A 297 -1.08 11.24 -14.90
CA ALA A 297 -1.97 10.57 -15.85
C ALA A 297 -3.14 11.47 -16.28
N CYS A 298 -3.91 12.01 -15.33
CA CYS A 298 -5.06 12.87 -15.61
C CYS A 298 -4.65 14.18 -16.28
N SER A 299 -3.53 14.78 -15.87
CA SER A 299 -3.01 15.99 -16.52
C SER A 299 -2.71 15.74 -18.00
N ILE A 300 -2.10 14.59 -18.33
CA ILE A 300 -1.85 14.26 -19.73
C ILE A 300 -3.15 13.99 -20.48
N ALA A 301 -4.07 13.19 -19.93
CA ALA A 301 -5.36 12.88 -20.56
C ALA A 301 -6.14 14.15 -20.92
N TYR A 302 -6.36 15.05 -19.96
CA TYR A 302 -7.13 16.28 -20.18
C TYR A 302 -6.46 17.21 -21.20
N ASN A 303 -5.12 17.32 -21.15
CA ASN A 303 -4.40 18.11 -22.14
C ASN A 303 -4.46 17.49 -23.54
N ILE A 304 -4.55 16.16 -23.68
CA ILE A 304 -4.68 15.50 -24.99
C ILE A 304 -6.00 15.85 -25.66
N HIS A 305 -7.12 15.83 -24.93
CA HIS A 305 -8.42 16.26 -25.47
C HIS A 305 -8.37 17.72 -25.98
N LEU A 306 -7.84 18.62 -25.14
CA LEU A 306 -7.70 20.03 -25.52
C LEU A 306 -6.73 20.23 -26.68
N TYR A 307 -5.59 19.54 -26.68
CA TYR A 307 -4.57 19.65 -27.71
C TYR A 307 -5.05 19.11 -29.06
N ASN A 308 -5.72 17.96 -29.08
CA ASN A 308 -6.20 17.34 -30.31
C ASN A 308 -7.22 18.24 -31.03
N PHE A 309 -8.17 18.80 -30.28
CA PHE A 309 -9.13 19.76 -30.84
C PHE A 309 -8.44 21.04 -31.32
N PHE A 310 -7.55 21.61 -30.50
CA PHE A 310 -6.74 22.77 -30.88
C PHE A 310 -5.97 22.52 -32.19
N LYS A 311 -5.33 21.36 -32.31
CA LYS A 311 -4.51 21.00 -33.46
C LYS A 311 -5.36 20.90 -34.72
N THR A 312 -6.51 20.24 -34.64
CA THR A 312 -7.46 20.11 -35.75
C THR A 312 -7.93 21.49 -36.23
N ARG A 313 -8.43 22.35 -35.33
CA ARG A 313 -8.85 23.72 -35.68
C ARG A 313 -7.73 24.61 -36.17
N PHE A 314 -6.51 24.42 -35.67
CA PHE A 314 -5.36 25.20 -36.11
C PHE A 314 -4.91 24.84 -37.53
N VAL A 315 -5.03 23.57 -37.92
CA VAL A 315 -4.76 23.12 -39.29
C VAL A 315 -5.84 23.66 -40.25
N GLU A 316 -7.11 23.69 -39.82
CA GLU A 316 -8.23 24.22 -40.62
C GLU A 316 -8.16 25.73 -40.81
N THR A 317 -7.95 26.49 -39.72
CA THR A 317 -8.12 27.95 -39.73
C THR A 317 -6.82 28.71 -39.91
N GLY A 318 -5.68 28.11 -39.52
CA GLY A 318 -4.39 28.79 -39.44
C GLY A 318 -4.27 29.83 -38.31
N ARG A 319 -5.36 30.13 -37.59
CA ARG A 319 -5.44 31.18 -36.55
C ARG A 319 -5.27 30.58 -35.16
N ARG A 320 -4.10 30.79 -34.56
CA ARG A 320 -3.69 30.12 -33.31
C ARG A 320 -4.58 30.47 -32.13
N LYS A 321 -4.78 31.77 -31.87
CA LYS A 321 -5.57 32.23 -30.71
C LYS A 321 -7.04 31.82 -30.83
N ALA A 322 -7.62 31.93 -32.02
CA ALA A 322 -8.99 31.48 -32.27
C ALA A 322 -9.14 29.98 -32.07
N SER A 323 -8.18 29.18 -32.57
CA SER A 323 -8.21 27.72 -32.46
C SER A 323 -8.18 27.24 -31.01
N ILE A 324 -7.40 27.90 -30.13
CA ILE A 324 -7.35 27.50 -28.71
C ILE A 324 -8.59 27.96 -27.93
N THR A 325 -9.18 29.12 -28.26
CA THR A 325 -10.45 29.54 -27.66
C THR A 325 -11.60 28.64 -28.10
N ASP A 326 -11.60 28.17 -29.35
CA ASP A 326 -12.55 27.20 -29.84
C ASP A 326 -12.36 25.83 -29.15
N ALA A 327 -11.11 25.40 -28.95
CA ALA A 327 -10.79 24.16 -28.24
C ALA A 327 -11.29 24.19 -26.78
N VAL A 328 -10.98 25.24 -26.02
CA VAL A 328 -11.50 25.37 -24.65
C VAL A 328 -13.02 25.46 -24.65
N GLY A 329 -13.61 26.14 -25.63
CA GLY A 329 -15.06 26.22 -25.78
C GLY A 329 -15.71 24.85 -25.95
N GLU A 330 -15.13 23.97 -26.77
CA GLU A 330 -15.73 22.67 -27.06
C GLU A 330 -15.40 21.60 -26.02
N THR A 331 -14.16 21.51 -25.57
CA THR A 331 -13.70 20.43 -24.69
C THR A 331 -13.65 20.82 -23.21
N GLY A 332 -13.63 22.11 -22.88
CA GLY A 332 -13.43 22.59 -21.51
C GLY A 332 -14.50 22.15 -20.51
N TRP A 333 -15.75 22.01 -20.97
CA TRP A 333 -16.83 21.47 -20.13
C TRP A 333 -16.63 19.98 -19.83
N GLY A 334 -16.26 19.19 -20.84
CA GLY A 334 -15.92 17.77 -20.66
C GLY A 334 -14.78 17.62 -19.66
N VAL A 335 -13.67 18.31 -19.90
CA VAL A 335 -12.49 18.29 -19.02
C VAL A 335 -12.82 18.67 -17.58
N LEU A 336 -13.61 19.73 -17.36
CA LEU A 336 -14.01 20.14 -16.00
C LEU A 336 -14.79 19.04 -15.29
N LEU A 337 -15.77 18.45 -15.99
CA LEU A 337 -16.61 17.39 -15.43
C LEU A 337 -15.79 16.14 -15.11
N SER A 338 -14.94 15.70 -16.03
CA SER A 338 -14.07 14.54 -15.86
C SER A 338 -13.13 14.69 -14.68
N GLY A 339 -12.54 15.87 -14.52
CA GLY A 339 -11.72 16.17 -13.33
C GLY A 339 -12.54 16.18 -12.04
N LEU A 340 -13.74 16.74 -12.05
CA LEU A 340 -14.60 16.75 -10.86
C LEU A 340 -15.13 15.36 -10.50
N THR A 341 -15.44 14.50 -11.48
CA THR A 341 -15.82 13.10 -11.22
C THR A 341 -14.64 12.31 -10.68
N THR A 342 -13.42 12.53 -11.18
CA THR A 342 -12.22 11.88 -10.63
C THR A 342 -11.96 12.34 -9.19
N VAL A 343 -12.10 13.64 -8.91
CA VAL A 343 -12.03 14.17 -7.54
C VAL A 343 -13.09 13.52 -6.66
N ALA A 344 -14.34 13.44 -7.12
CA ALA A 344 -15.41 12.81 -6.35
C ALA A 344 -15.15 11.32 -6.08
N ALA A 345 -14.61 10.59 -7.06
CA ALA A 345 -14.18 9.21 -6.90
C ALA A 345 -13.10 9.07 -5.82
N MET A 346 -12.09 9.95 -5.81
CA MET A 346 -11.04 9.98 -4.78
C MET A 346 -11.58 10.37 -3.41
N MET A 347 -12.51 11.32 -3.33
CA MET A 347 -13.14 11.71 -2.06
C MET A 347 -13.93 10.58 -1.40
N THR A 348 -14.31 9.51 -2.11
CA THR A 348 -14.96 8.34 -1.49
C THR A 348 -14.05 7.62 -0.49
N PHE A 349 -12.73 7.74 -0.61
CA PHE A 349 -11.80 7.18 0.39
C PHE A 349 -11.95 7.81 1.77
N LEU A 350 -12.58 9.00 1.88
CA LEU A 350 -12.89 9.62 3.16
C LEU A 350 -13.86 8.78 4.01
N SER A 351 -14.63 7.88 3.39
CA SER A 351 -15.52 6.97 4.11
C SER A 351 -14.79 5.80 4.77
N MET A 352 -13.50 5.60 4.48
CA MET A 352 -12.71 4.50 5.06
C MET A 352 -12.18 4.88 6.43
N SER A 353 -12.23 3.97 7.41
CA SER A 353 -11.72 4.20 8.77
C SER A 353 -10.21 3.97 8.91
N ILE A 354 -9.43 4.38 7.92
CA ILE A 354 -7.96 4.29 7.91
C ILE A 354 -7.37 5.62 7.46
N VAL A 355 -6.45 6.17 8.26
CA VAL A 355 -5.89 7.50 8.05
C VAL A 355 -5.15 7.64 6.69
N PRO A 356 -4.21 6.75 6.31
CA PRO A 356 -3.58 6.79 4.99
C PRO A 356 -4.58 6.73 3.83
N MET A 357 -5.68 5.99 3.96
CA MET A 357 -6.68 5.89 2.91
C MET A 357 -7.46 7.20 2.75
N LYS A 358 -7.89 7.80 3.86
CA LYS A 358 -8.48 9.16 3.84
C LYS A 358 -7.51 10.18 3.23
N ALA A 359 -6.22 10.06 3.57
CA ALA A 359 -5.18 10.92 3.03
C ALA A 359 -4.96 10.71 1.53
N ILE A 360 -5.02 9.49 0.99
CA ILE A 360 -5.01 9.22 -0.46
C ILE A 360 -6.15 10.02 -1.11
N GLY A 361 -7.36 9.89 -0.59
CA GLY A 361 -8.52 10.59 -1.13
C GLY A 361 -8.36 12.11 -1.16
N LEU A 362 -7.92 12.69 -0.04
CA LEU A 362 -7.76 14.13 0.10
C LEU A 362 -6.58 14.68 -0.71
N ASN A 363 -5.39 14.09 -0.56
CA ASN A 363 -4.16 14.55 -1.20
C ASN A 363 -4.28 14.46 -2.72
N THR A 364 -4.77 13.33 -3.23
CA THR A 364 -4.99 13.14 -4.66
C THR A 364 -6.04 14.11 -5.20
N SER A 365 -7.13 14.36 -4.46
CA SER A 365 -8.14 15.35 -4.85
C SER A 365 -7.58 16.76 -4.98
N LEU A 366 -6.73 17.20 -4.04
CA LEU A 366 -6.06 18.50 -4.11
C LEU A 366 -5.14 18.62 -5.33
N CYS A 367 -4.39 17.56 -5.63
CA CYS A 367 -3.55 17.53 -6.82
C CYS A 367 -4.39 17.54 -8.11
N LEU A 368 -5.50 16.80 -8.18
CA LEU A 368 -6.41 16.81 -9.34
C LEU A 368 -7.13 18.15 -9.55
N LEU A 369 -7.52 18.84 -8.48
CA LEU A 369 -8.01 20.22 -8.58
C LEU A 369 -6.93 21.16 -9.15
N SER A 370 -5.67 20.93 -8.76
CA SER A 370 -4.52 21.65 -9.32
C SER A 370 -4.32 21.33 -10.80
N VAL A 371 -4.58 20.10 -11.24
CA VAL A 371 -4.58 19.70 -12.67
C VAL A 371 -5.67 20.44 -13.44
N LEU A 372 -6.89 20.50 -12.91
CA LEU A 372 -7.99 21.24 -13.55
C LEU A 372 -7.63 22.71 -13.72
N LEU A 373 -7.05 23.32 -12.68
CA LEU A 373 -6.59 24.70 -12.72
C LEU A 373 -5.51 24.90 -13.80
N THR A 374 -4.46 24.08 -13.82
CA THR A 374 -3.38 24.24 -14.80
C THR A 374 -3.85 23.94 -16.22
N CYS A 375 -4.69 22.91 -16.42
CA CYS A 375 -5.20 22.53 -17.73
C CYS A 375 -6.13 23.61 -18.33
N LEU A 376 -7.05 24.17 -17.55
CA LEU A 376 -8.03 25.14 -18.07
C LEU A 376 -7.49 26.58 -18.14
N VAL A 377 -6.44 26.90 -17.38
CA VAL A 377 -5.88 28.27 -17.31
C VAL A 377 -4.54 28.39 -18.02
N VAL A 378 -3.59 27.49 -17.74
CA VAL A 378 -2.21 27.60 -18.20
C VAL A 378 -2.02 27.02 -19.59
N THR A 379 -2.63 25.86 -19.89
CA THR A 379 -2.52 25.24 -21.22
C THR A 379 -2.97 26.18 -22.36
N PRO A 380 -4.11 26.91 -22.26
CA PRO A 380 -4.51 27.84 -23.31
C PRO A 380 -3.47 28.92 -23.56
N VAL A 381 -2.84 29.45 -22.50
CA VAL A 381 -1.78 30.44 -22.61
C VAL A 381 -0.57 29.85 -23.33
N LEU A 382 -0.10 28.67 -22.93
CA LEU A 382 1.05 28.01 -23.54
C LEU A 382 0.83 27.70 -25.03
N LEU A 383 -0.33 27.14 -25.39
CA LEU A 383 -0.66 26.80 -26.78
C LEU A 383 -0.92 28.03 -27.66
N SER A 384 -1.33 29.16 -27.07
CA SER A 384 -1.51 30.43 -27.77
C SER A 384 -0.21 31.07 -28.25
N LEU A 385 0.94 30.70 -27.66
CA LEU A 385 2.24 31.26 -28.02
C LEU A 385 2.68 30.81 -29.42
N GLY A 386 3.28 31.71 -30.19
CA GLY A 386 3.78 31.46 -31.54
C GLY A 386 2.98 32.18 -32.63
N ARG A 387 3.35 31.91 -33.89
CA ARG A 387 2.77 32.57 -35.07
C ARG A 387 1.60 31.78 -35.65
N ASP A 388 0.70 32.50 -36.31
CA ASP A 388 -0.32 31.94 -37.18
C ASP A 388 0.32 31.30 -38.42
N ARG A 389 -0.42 30.44 -39.12
CA ARG A 389 0.02 29.75 -40.33
C ARG A 389 -1.04 29.83 -41.41
N LYS A 390 -0.67 29.51 -42.66
CA LYS A 390 -1.67 29.36 -43.72
C LYS A 390 -2.55 28.14 -43.41
N PRO A 391 -3.89 28.25 -43.55
CA PRO A 391 -4.78 27.11 -43.40
C PRO A 391 -4.48 26.05 -44.46
N HIS A 392 -4.76 24.78 -44.14
CA HIS A 392 -4.59 23.72 -45.11
C HIS A 392 -5.65 23.84 -46.21
N ALA A 393 -5.24 23.82 -47.48
CA ALA A 393 -6.13 24.08 -48.62
C ALA A 393 -7.30 23.08 -48.73
N ASN A 394 -7.11 21.83 -48.31
CA ASN A 394 -8.18 20.84 -48.23
C ASN A 394 -7.97 19.94 -47.00
N MET A 395 -8.91 19.98 -46.06
CA MET A 395 -8.81 19.27 -44.80
C MET A 395 -8.80 17.74 -44.99
N SER A 396 -9.46 17.22 -46.02
CA SER A 396 -9.49 15.76 -46.30
C SER A 396 -8.13 15.19 -46.68
N HIS A 397 -7.19 16.03 -47.15
CA HIS A 397 -5.81 15.64 -47.45
C HIS A 397 -4.83 15.91 -46.30
N SER A 398 -5.30 16.54 -45.22
CA SER A 398 -4.50 16.67 -44.00
C SER A 398 -4.44 15.34 -43.26
N PHE A 399 -3.42 15.15 -42.42
CA PHE A 399 -3.33 13.97 -41.57
C PHE A 399 -4.52 13.89 -40.62
N GLU A 400 -4.93 15.03 -40.05
CA GLU A 400 -6.07 15.14 -39.13
C GLU A 400 -7.39 14.74 -39.81
N GLY A 401 -7.61 15.17 -41.05
CA GLY A 401 -8.78 14.77 -41.84
C GLY A 401 -8.77 13.29 -42.21
N TYR A 402 -7.62 12.76 -42.66
CA TYR A 402 -7.46 11.33 -42.96
C TYR A 402 -7.76 10.46 -41.74
N VAL A 403 -7.23 10.82 -40.57
CA VAL A 403 -7.49 10.08 -39.32
C VAL A 403 -8.95 10.21 -38.91
N GLY A 404 -9.53 11.41 -38.99
CA GLY A 404 -10.96 11.62 -38.72
C GLY A 404 -11.86 10.73 -39.58
N ASP A 405 -11.60 10.63 -40.88
CA ASP A 405 -12.36 9.76 -41.78
C ASP A 405 -12.21 8.26 -41.43
N HIS A 406 -11.03 7.84 -40.95
CA HIS A 406 -10.82 6.46 -40.48
C HIS A 406 -11.62 6.16 -39.22
N PHE A 407 -11.63 7.07 -38.25
CA PHE A 407 -12.45 6.92 -37.05
C PHE A 407 -13.94 6.95 -37.40
N GLU A 408 -14.38 7.79 -38.34
CA GLU A 408 -15.78 7.79 -38.81
C GLU A 408 -16.17 6.43 -39.39
N ARG A 409 -15.31 5.83 -40.23
CA ARG A 409 -15.51 4.47 -40.77
C ARG A 409 -15.53 3.43 -39.67
N PHE A 410 -14.67 3.58 -38.65
CA PHE A 410 -14.66 2.71 -37.48
C PHE A 410 -15.97 2.81 -36.68
N GLY A 411 -16.51 4.01 -36.47
CA GLY A 411 -17.85 4.20 -35.92
C GLY A 411 -18.93 3.54 -36.78
N GLY A 412 -18.83 3.64 -38.10
CA GLY A 412 -19.70 2.92 -39.04
C GLY A 412 -19.62 1.38 -38.88
N PHE A 413 -18.42 0.84 -38.65
CA PHE A 413 -18.20 -0.59 -38.38
C PHE A 413 -18.85 -1.02 -37.05
N VAL A 414 -18.68 -0.24 -35.98
CA VAL A 414 -19.30 -0.48 -34.67
C VAL A 414 -20.82 -0.52 -34.81
N MET A 415 -21.40 0.46 -35.51
CA MET A 415 -22.85 0.54 -35.72
C MET A 415 -23.41 -0.58 -36.61
N ARG A 416 -22.61 -1.15 -37.52
CA ARG A 416 -22.98 -2.30 -38.36
C ARG A 416 -22.94 -3.61 -37.58
N ASN A 417 -21.97 -3.77 -36.68
CA ASN A 417 -21.73 -5.01 -35.94
C ASN A 417 -22.31 -5.01 -34.51
N HIS A 418 -23.19 -4.07 -34.20
CA HIS A 418 -23.71 -3.81 -32.86
C HIS A 418 -24.23 -5.05 -32.10
N ARG A 419 -24.87 -6.02 -32.77
CA ARG A 419 -25.34 -7.27 -32.13
C ARG A 419 -24.19 -8.16 -31.65
N ARG A 420 -23.15 -8.33 -32.47
CA ARG A 420 -21.98 -9.14 -32.12
C ARG A 420 -21.22 -8.53 -30.96
N ILE A 421 -21.11 -7.20 -30.95
CA ILE A 421 -20.46 -6.45 -29.88
C ILE A 421 -21.16 -6.72 -28.54
N VAL A 422 -22.49 -6.60 -28.48
CA VAL A 422 -23.24 -6.87 -27.24
C VAL A 422 -23.01 -8.29 -26.74
N VAL A 423 -23.06 -9.29 -27.63
CA VAL A 423 -22.83 -10.70 -27.25
C VAL A 423 -21.42 -10.91 -26.70
N VAL A 424 -20.39 -10.42 -27.39
CA VAL A 424 -18.98 -10.57 -26.96
C VAL A 424 -18.75 -9.85 -25.64
N SER A 425 -19.22 -8.61 -25.50
CA SER A 425 -19.11 -7.85 -24.26
C SER A 425 -19.82 -8.57 -23.11
N SER A 426 -21.04 -9.08 -23.30
CA SER A 426 -21.76 -9.81 -22.26
C SER A 426 -21.05 -11.10 -21.83
N VAL A 427 -20.50 -11.88 -22.78
CA VAL A 427 -19.74 -13.10 -22.46
C VAL A 427 -18.46 -12.75 -21.69
N LEU A 428 -17.73 -11.72 -22.12
CA LEU A 428 -16.52 -11.27 -21.45
C LEU A 428 -16.82 -10.77 -20.02
N THR A 429 -17.86 -9.94 -19.86
CA THR A 429 -18.31 -9.46 -18.54
C THR A 429 -18.72 -10.62 -17.64
N LEU A 430 -19.42 -11.64 -18.16
CA LEU A 430 -19.79 -12.82 -17.38
C LEU A 430 -18.56 -13.63 -16.96
N PHE A 431 -17.61 -13.87 -17.88
CA PHE A 431 -16.37 -14.60 -17.59
C PHE A 431 -15.53 -13.88 -16.51
N CYS A 432 -15.34 -12.57 -16.63
CA CYS A 432 -14.64 -11.78 -15.62
C CYS A 432 -15.45 -11.68 -14.31
N GLY A 433 -16.78 -11.59 -14.39
CA GLY A 433 -17.67 -11.59 -13.23
C GLY A 433 -17.58 -12.88 -12.40
N ILE A 434 -17.39 -14.03 -13.04
CA ILE A 434 -17.11 -15.30 -12.34
C ILE A 434 -15.76 -15.22 -11.61
N GLY A 435 -14.76 -14.58 -12.21
CA GLY A 435 -13.44 -14.36 -11.61
C GLY A 435 -13.51 -13.64 -10.25
N LEU A 436 -14.47 -12.72 -10.07
CA LEU A 436 -14.63 -11.97 -8.81
C LEU A 436 -14.85 -12.88 -7.59
N PHE A 437 -15.44 -14.06 -7.76
CA PHE A 437 -15.67 -15.01 -6.66
C PHE A 437 -14.40 -15.74 -6.20
N PHE A 438 -13.31 -15.63 -6.95
CA PHE A 438 -12.02 -16.25 -6.62
C PHE A 438 -11.00 -15.28 -6.02
N ILE A 439 -11.37 -14.02 -5.77
CA ILE A 439 -10.48 -13.05 -5.13
C ILE A 439 -10.20 -13.51 -3.70
N GLU A 440 -8.92 -13.63 -3.34
CA GLU A 440 -8.45 -13.85 -1.97
C GLU A 440 -8.18 -12.47 -1.30
N PRO A 441 -9.03 -12.02 -0.35
CA PRO A 441 -8.74 -10.83 0.45
C PRO A 441 -7.75 -11.24 1.55
N ALA A 442 -6.49 -11.41 1.17
CA ALA A 442 -5.44 -11.70 2.12
C ALA A 442 -4.11 -11.04 1.71
N PHE A 443 -3.43 -10.50 2.71
CA PHE A 443 -2.07 -10.02 2.55
C PHE A 443 -1.07 -11.13 2.90
N ASP A 444 -0.16 -11.37 1.97
CA ASP A 444 0.99 -12.25 2.12
C ASP A 444 2.24 -11.53 1.56
N VAL A 445 3.33 -11.49 2.32
CA VAL A 445 4.54 -10.73 1.92
C VAL A 445 5.19 -11.31 0.67
N GLU A 446 5.21 -12.63 0.50
CA GLU A 446 5.81 -13.29 -0.66
C GLU A 446 4.95 -13.08 -1.91
N LYS A 447 3.62 -13.28 -1.82
CA LYS A 447 2.71 -12.98 -2.94
C LYS A 447 2.74 -11.50 -3.33
N THR A 448 2.83 -10.61 -2.33
CA THR A 448 2.78 -9.15 -2.55
C THR A 448 4.11 -8.63 -3.09
N MET A 449 5.25 -8.90 -2.44
CA MET A 449 6.53 -8.30 -2.85
C MET A 449 7.36 -9.21 -3.76
N GLY A 450 7.29 -10.52 -3.57
CA GLY A 450 8.09 -11.51 -4.30
C GLY A 450 9.57 -11.58 -3.87
N ARG A 451 10.18 -12.77 -4.04
CA ARG A 451 11.60 -13.01 -3.74
C ARG A 451 12.59 -12.35 -4.70
N LYS A 452 12.12 -11.59 -5.71
CA LYS A 452 12.99 -10.75 -6.56
C LYS A 452 13.47 -9.49 -5.84
N VAL A 453 12.80 -9.10 -4.76
CA VAL A 453 13.21 -7.98 -3.91
C VAL A 453 14.19 -8.52 -2.85
N GLU A 454 15.43 -8.03 -2.88
CA GLU A 454 16.53 -8.63 -2.11
C GLU A 454 16.28 -8.68 -0.60
N TYR A 455 15.78 -7.59 0.00
CA TYR A 455 15.52 -7.58 1.45
C TYR A 455 14.38 -8.53 1.83
N VAL A 456 13.38 -8.68 0.97
CA VAL A 456 12.25 -9.61 1.15
C VAL A 456 12.74 -11.04 1.06
N LYS A 457 13.58 -11.34 0.07
CA LYS A 457 14.21 -12.66 -0.06
C LYS A 457 15.01 -13.01 1.20
N LYS A 458 15.90 -12.12 1.66
CA LYS A 458 16.68 -12.34 2.89
C LYS A 458 15.81 -12.58 4.11
N PHE A 459 14.71 -11.82 4.23
CA PHE A 459 13.74 -11.97 5.31
C PHE A 459 13.04 -13.34 5.26
N LEU A 460 12.52 -13.74 4.10
CA LEU A 460 11.84 -15.03 3.93
C LEU A 460 12.80 -16.21 4.13
N ASP A 461 14.00 -16.14 3.52
CA ASP A 461 15.06 -17.14 3.70
C ASP A 461 15.49 -17.27 5.18
N LEU A 462 15.40 -16.18 5.96
CA LEU A 462 15.62 -16.21 7.40
C LEU A 462 14.45 -16.93 8.12
N CYS A 463 13.19 -16.59 7.82
CA CYS A 463 12.00 -17.24 8.40
C CYS A 463 11.96 -18.76 8.12
N ASP A 464 12.45 -19.18 6.95
CA ASP A 464 12.52 -20.58 6.52
C ASP A 464 13.55 -21.41 7.33
N THR A 465 14.43 -20.78 8.12
CA THR A 465 15.41 -21.49 8.97
C THR A 465 14.79 -22.14 10.21
N GLU A 466 15.50 -23.08 10.86
CA GLU A 466 15.02 -23.73 12.10
C GLU A 466 14.68 -22.71 13.20
N LEU A 467 15.58 -21.74 13.43
CA LEU A 467 15.42 -20.73 14.48
C LEU A 467 14.59 -19.52 14.02
N GLY A 468 14.48 -19.29 12.71
CA GLY A 468 13.84 -18.13 12.10
C GLY A 468 12.38 -17.98 12.49
N SER A 469 12.02 -16.92 13.19
CA SER A 469 10.62 -16.53 13.38
C SER A 469 10.61 -15.04 13.63
N MET A 470 9.82 -14.35 12.84
CA MET A 470 9.87 -12.88 12.76
C MET A 470 8.50 -12.24 12.90
N TYR A 471 7.49 -13.10 12.99
CA TYR A 471 6.13 -12.74 13.23
C TYR A 471 5.73 -13.41 14.53
N SER A 472 5.25 -12.60 15.46
CA SER A 472 4.68 -13.09 16.69
C SER A 472 3.47 -12.25 17.07
N TYR A 473 2.60 -12.86 17.85
CA TYR A 473 1.51 -12.19 18.51
C TYR A 473 1.42 -12.67 19.95
N ASP A 474 0.81 -11.84 20.79
CA ASP A 474 0.68 -12.08 22.20
C ASP A 474 -0.80 -12.22 22.57
N LEU A 475 -1.09 -13.20 23.40
CA LEU A 475 -2.36 -13.34 24.10
C LEU A 475 -2.13 -12.91 25.55
N MET A 476 -2.72 -11.78 25.92
CA MET A 476 -2.73 -11.27 27.28
C MET A 476 -4.01 -11.72 27.99
N ILE A 477 -3.84 -12.36 29.14
CA ILE A 477 -4.92 -12.87 30.00
C ILE A 477 -4.88 -12.09 31.30
N THR A 478 -5.88 -11.24 31.56
CA THR A 478 -6.00 -10.47 32.81
C THR A 478 -6.99 -11.17 33.74
N LEU A 479 -6.48 -11.72 34.84
CA LEU A 479 -7.24 -12.48 35.82
C LEU A 479 -8.04 -11.55 36.76
N PRO A 480 -9.06 -12.09 37.48
CA PRO A 480 -9.95 -11.28 38.30
C PRO A 480 -9.26 -10.61 39.49
N HIS A 481 -8.30 -11.30 40.12
CA HIS A 481 -7.62 -10.85 41.33
C HIS A 481 -6.09 -10.84 41.15
N ALA A 482 -5.40 -10.03 41.97
CA ALA A 482 -3.95 -10.09 42.10
C ALA A 482 -3.51 -11.48 42.60
N ASP A 483 -2.26 -11.86 42.33
CA ASP A 483 -1.68 -13.18 42.64
C ASP A 483 -2.30 -14.40 41.93
N ASP A 484 -3.40 -14.23 41.20
CA ASP A 484 -4.06 -15.32 40.48
C ASP A 484 -3.13 -15.98 39.44
N ALA A 485 -2.17 -15.24 38.86
CA ALA A 485 -1.22 -15.77 37.88
C ALA A 485 -0.29 -16.86 38.47
N LYS A 486 -0.06 -16.83 39.79
CA LYS A 486 0.76 -17.84 40.49
C LYS A 486 0.00 -19.11 40.83
N LYS A 487 -1.33 -19.13 40.67
CA LYS A 487 -2.14 -20.31 40.99
C LYS A 487 -1.83 -21.45 40.00
N PRO A 488 -1.49 -22.66 40.48
CA PRO A 488 -1.21 -23.81 39.64
C PRO A 488 -2.28 -24.11 38.59
N GLU A 489 -3.55 -23.90 38.94
CA GLU A 489 -4.67 -24.11 38.03
C GLU A 489 -4.63 -23.16 36.81
N ASN A 490 -4.33 -21.87 37.03
CA ASN A 490 -4.22 -20.88 35.96
C ASN A 490 -2.99 -21.14 35.09
N LEU A 491 -1.85 -21.53 35.68
CA LEU A 491 -0.65 -21.91 34.94
C LEU A 491 -0.86 -23.17 34.10
N LYS A 492 -1.59 -24.18 34.61
CA LYS A 492 -1.92 -25.38 33.84
C LYS A 492 -2.86 -25.08 32.68
N ARG A 493 -3.84 -24.19 32.88
CA ARG A 493 -4.72 -23.70 31.80
C ARG A 493 -3.92 -22.93 30.74
N LEU A 494 -2.92 -22.14 31.14
CA LEU A 494 -2.01 -21.45 30.22
C LEU A 494 -1.15 -22.45 29.43
N ASP A 495 -0.60 -23.47 30.09
CA ASP A 495 0.19 -24.53 29.43
C ASP A 495 -0.67 -25.36 28.46
N GLN A 496 -1.94 -25.58 28.81
CA GLN A 496 -2.92 -26.20 27.92
C GLN A 496 -3.19 -25.32 26.68
N LEU A 497 -3.40 -24.01 26.86
CA LEU A 497 -3.54 -23.08 25.72
C LEU A 497 -2.31 -23.10 24.82
N ALA A 498 -1.12 -23.08 25.42
CA ALA A 498 0.13 -23.17 24.68
C ALA A 498 0.19 -24.46 23.84
N THR A 499 -0.19 -25.61 24.41
CA THR A 499 -0.26 -26.88 23.69
C THR A 499 -1.28 -26.85 22.54
N ILE A 500 -2.43 -26.19 22.71
CA ILE A 500 -3.45 -26.06 21.64
C ILE A 500 -2.88 -25.29 20.44
N THR A 501 -2.10 -24.22 20.68
CA THR A 501 -1.48 -23.44 19.60
C THR A 501 -0.52 -24.26 18.75
N GLU A 502 0.09 -25.33 19.26
CA GLU A 502 0.97 -26.20 18.47
C GLU A 502 0.25 -26.90 17.31
N GLY A 503 -1.08 -27.04 17.38
CA GLY A 503 -1.90 -27.62 16.32
C GLY A 503 -2.27 -26.65 15.19
N TYR A 504 -1.98 -25.36 15.35
CA TYR A 504 -2.29 -24.33 14.35
C TYR A 504 -1.29 -24.33 13.19
N LEU A 505 -1.77 -23.98 12.00
CA LEU A 505 -1.01 -24.06 10.75
C LEU A 505 0.17 -23.10 10.75
N LEU A 506 -0.05 -21.85 11.17
CA LEU A 506 0.99 -20.81 11.16
C LEU A 506 1.95 -20.96 12.34
N THR A 507 1.54 -21.60 13.44
CA THR A 507 2.34 -21.64 14.67
C THR A 507 3.66 -22.39 14.47
N LYS A 508 4.75 -21.73 14.82
CA LYS A 508 6.11 -22.29 14.90
C LYS A 508 6.43 -22.78 16.29
N ARG A 509 6.18 -21.94 17.30
CA ARG A 509 6.43 -22.20 18.71
C ARG A 509 5.66 -21.20 19.57
N HIS A 510 5.63 -21.47 20.86
CA HIS A 510 5.05 -20.57 21.86
C HIS A 510 6.05 -20.31 22.99
N ASN A 511 5.84 -19.22 23.70
CA ASN A 511 6.62 -18.82 24.86
C ASN A 511 5.68 -18.33 25.97
N SER A 512 5.94 -18.77 27.20
CA SER A 512 5.25 -18.25 28.39
C SER A 512 6.06 -18.51 29.65
N VAL A 513 5.57 -18.00 30.78
CA VAL A 513 6.16 -18.25 32.11
C VAL A 513 6.17 -19.73 32.50
N THR A 514 5.28 -20.56 31.92
CA THR A 514 5.18 -21.98 32.30
C THR A 514 6.46 -22.74 31.99
N ASP A 515 7.18 -22.38 30.92
CA ASP A 515 8.46 -22.99 30.56
C ASP A 515 9.52 -22.75 31.63
N ILE A 516 9.56 -21.53 32.19
CA ILE A 516 10.48 -21.15 33.26
C ILE A 516 10.13 -21.94 34.53
N ILE A 517 8.86 -21.96 34.92
CA ILE A 517 8.41 -22.66 36.14
C ILE A 517 8.70 -24.17 36.05
N LYS A 518 8.42 -24.81 34.91
CA LYS A 518 8.74 -26.23 34.67
C LYS A 518 10.25 -26.49 34.74
N ASP A 519 11.07 -25.61 34.16
CA ASP A 519 12.52 -25.73 34.19
C ASP A 519 13.09 -25.57 35.60
N MET A 520 12.59 -24.60 36.36
CA MET A 520 13.03 -24.38 37.72
C MET A 520 12.66 -25.53 38.64
N ASN A 521 11.43 -26.06 38.52
CA ASN A 521 11.01 -27.24 39.26
C ASN A 521 11.90 -28.46 38.94
N CYS A 522 12.24 -28.66 37.66
CA CYS A 522 13.19 -29.69 37.26
C CYS A 522 14.59 -29.46 37.85
N THR A 523 15.08 -28.21 37.80
CA THR A 523 16.42 -27.82 38.26
C THR A 523 16.57 -28.04 39.77
N LEU A 524 15.61 -27.61 40.59
CA LEU A 524 15.64 -27.83 42.05
C LEU A 524 15.53 -29.31 42.43
N ASN A 525 14.91 -30.13 41.59
CA ASN A 525 14.80 -31.57 41.81
C ASN A 525 15.94 -32.37 41.16
N GLY A 526 17.12 -31.75 41.00
CA GLY A 526 18.34 -32.40 40.50
C GLY A 526 18.30 -32.72 38.99
N GLY A 527 17.58 -31.92 38.20
CA GLY A 527 17.49 -32.08 36.74
C GLY A 527 16.69 -33.30 36.29
N LYS A 528 15.87 -33.89 37.17
CA LYS A 528 15.07 -35.09 36.87
C LYS A 528 13.84 -34.71 36.04
N GLN A 529 13.78 -35.22 34.80
CA GLN A 529 12.75 -34.85 33.81
C GLN A 529 11.29 -35.05 34.29
N GLN A 530 11.03 -35.97 35.22
CA GLN A 530 9.70 -36.15 35.82
C GLN A 530 9.18 -34.90 36.57
N PHE A 531 10.07 -33.98 36.95
CA PHE A 531 9.76 -32.70 37.59
C PHE A 531 9.68 -31.54 36.60
N TYR A 532 9.83 -31.77 35.29
CA TYR A 532 9.53 -30.77 34.25
C TYR A 532 8.01 -30.63 34.09
N ARG A 533 7.35 -30.15 35.13
CA ARG A 533 5.91 -29.95 35.25
C ARG A 533 5.62 -28.78 36.18
N ILE A 534 4.47 -28.14 36.01
CA ILE A 534 4.01 -27.10 36.94
C ILE A 534 3.68 -27.77 38.29
N PRO A 535 4.22 -27.28 39.43
CA PRO A 535 3.86 -27.80 40.75
C PRO A 535 2.36 -27.74 41.01
N ASP A 536 1.83 -28.68 41.79
CA ASP A 536 0.41 -28.71 42.17
C ASP A 536 0.08 -27.71 43.31
N ASP A 537 1.11 -27.25 44.02
CA ASP A 537 1.05 -26.39 45.20
C ASP A 537 1.42 -24.94 44.86
N ALA A 538 0.62 -23.98 45.35
CA ALA A 538 0.80 -22.57 45.04
C ALA A 538 1.99 -21.94 45.77
N ASP A 539 2.30 -22.37 46.99
CA ASP A 539 3.44 -21.87 47.75
C ASP A 539 4.75 -22.29 47.08
N MET A 540 4.81 -23.52 46.54
CA MET A 540 5.94 -23.98 45.74
C MET A 540 6.13 -23.14 44.48
N VAL A 541 5.05 -22.78 43.75
CA VAL A 541 5.16 -21.88 42.58
C VAL A 541 5.70 -20.52 42.98
N ALA A 542 5.18 -19.93 44.07
CA ALA A 542 5.66 -18.65 44.58
C ALA A 542 7.13 -18.73 45.01
N GLN A 543 7.54 -19.82 45.65
CA GLN A 543 8.93 -20.06 46.04
C GLN A 543 9.86 -20.19 44.82
N LEU A 544 9.44 -20.88 43.77
CA LEU A 544 10.19 -20.94 42.52
C LEU A 544 10.41 -19.55 41.95
N LEU A 545 9.35 -18.75 41.80
CA LEU A 545 9.46 -17.39 41.26
C LEU A 545 10.38 -16.50 42.12
N LEU A 546 10.24 -16.56 43.44
CA LEU A 546 11.10 -15.81 44.36
C LEU A 546 12.57 -16.22 44.26
N LEU A 547 12.86 -17.52 44.14
CA LEU A 547 14.23 -18.01 43.96
C LEU A 547 14.82 -17.53 42.64
N TYR A 548 14.03 -17.46 41.58
CA TYR A 548 14.47 -16.94 40.28
C TYR A 548 14.88 -15.48 40.38
N GLU A 549 13.99 -14.66 40.95
CA GLU A 549 14.19 -13.22 41.10
C GLU A 549 15.40 -12.93 42.02
N ASN A 550 15.51 -13.62 43.16
CA ASN A 550 16.64 -13.47 44.07
C ASN A 550 17.98 -13.93 43.48
N ALA A 551 17.96 -14.92 42.60
CA ALA A 551 19.16 -15.37 41.89
C ALA A 551 19.59 -14.40 40.77
N GLY A 552 18.86 -13.30 40.56
CA GLY A 552 19.12 -12.28 39.54
C GLY A 552 18.38 -12.51 38.23
N GLY A 553 17.36 -13.39 38.23
CA GLY A 553 16.58 -13.75 37.06
C GLY A 553 15.58 -12.65 36.73
N THR A 554 15.66 -12.10 35.52
CA THR A 554 14.83 -10.96 35.11
C THR A 554 13.75 -11.32 34.08
N GLU A 555 13.73 -12.57 33.59
CA GLU A 555 12.83 -12.97 32.51
C GLU A 555 11.37 -13.14 32.96
N SER A 556 11.08 -13.35 34.26
CA SER A 556 9.72 -13.55 34.77
C SER A 556 8.82 -12.32 34.57
N GLU A 557 9.39 -11.13 34.72
CA GLU A 557 8.74 -9.83 34.53
C GLU A 557 8.24 -9.59 33.08
N TYR A 558 8.73 -10.37 32.12
CA TYR A 558 8.28 -10.30 30.73
C TYR A 558 6.99 -11.07 30.46
N TRP A 559 6.69 -12.05 31.32
CA TRP A 559 5.60 -13.00 31.12
C TRP A 559 4.45 -12.80 32.12
N MET A 560 4.71 -12.12 33.23
CA MET A 560 3.73 -11.76 34.26
C MET A 560 3.92 -10.29 34.67
N ASP A 561 2.84 -9.62 35.03
CA ASP A 561 2.93 -8.28 35.61
C ASP A 561 3.32 -8.33 37.09
N TYR A 562 3.77 -7.19 37.63
CA TYR A 562 4.23 -7.07 39.02
C TYR A 562 3.19 -7.53 40.05
N ASP A 563 1.90 -7.29 39.77
CA ASP A 563 0.79 -7.69 40.65
C ASP A 563 0.40 -9.18 40.50
N TYR A 564 1.09 -9.94 39.64
CA TYR A 564 0.77 -11.32 39.27
C TYR A 564 -0.72 -11.52 38.93
N ARG A 565 -1.29 -10.55 38.22
CA ARG A 565 -2.69 -10.56 37.76
C ARG A 565 -2.78 -10.97 36.29
N ARG A 566 -1.72 -10.76 35.51
CA ARG A 566 -1.72 -10.96 34.06
C ARG A 566 -0.76 -12.07 33.66
N LEU A 567 -1.20 -12.89 32.72
CA LEU A 567 -0.40 -13.91 32.05
C LEU A 567 -0.23 -13.54 30.58
N ARG A 568 0.99 -13.69 30.05
CA ARG A 568 1.33 -13.52 28.64
C ARG A 568 1.64 -14.88 28.01
N LEU A 569 0.99 -15.17 26.88
CA LEU A 569 1.35 -16.26 25.97
C LEU A 569 1.75 -15.64 24.63
N GLN A 570 3.03 -15.75 24.28
CA GLN A 570 3.50 -15.35 22.96
C GLN A 570 3.46 -16.54 22.01
N VAL A 571 2.92 -16.32 20.82
CA VAL A 571 2.91 -17.30 19.73
C VAL A 571 3.74 -16.74 18.59
N GLU A 572 4.73 -17.52 18.18
CA GLU A 572 5.63 -17.24 17.08
C GLU A 572 5.17 -18.02 15.83
N ILE A 573 5.04 -17.35 14.69
CA ILE A 573 4.49 -17.94 13.45
C ILE A 573 5.53 -18.05 12.33
N LYS A 574 5.44 -19.12 11.53
CA LYS A 574 6.39 -19.47 10.45
C LYS A 574 6.27 -18.54 9.25
N ASN A 575 5.03 -18.21 8.90
CA ASN A 575 4.63 -17.41 7.74
C ASN A 575 3.42 -16.55 8.13
N TYR A 576 3.03 -15.64 7.23
CA TYR A 576 1.91 -14.73 7.47
C TYR A 576 0.97 -14.67 6.26
N ASN A 577 -0.28 -15.05 6.49
CA ASN A 577 -1.42 -14.77 5.64
C ASN A 577 -2.48 -14.11 6.55
N SER A 578 -2.95 -12.91 6.22
CA SER A 578 -3.82 -12.13 7.11
C SER A 578 -5.11 -12.85 7.47
N ASN A 579 -5.75 -13.53 6.51
CA ASN A 579 -7.00 -14.26 6.73
C ASN A 579 -6.78 -15.49 7.63
N GLU A 580 -5.71 -16.25 7.40
CA GLU A 580 -5.42 -17.41 8.26
C GLU A 580 -4.99 -16.99 9.68
N ALA A 581 -4.21 -15.91 9.80
CA ALA A 581 -3.83 -15.34 11.09
C ALA A 581 -5.07 -14.88 11.88
N GLU A 582 -6.03 -14.22 11.23
CA GLU A 582 -7.31 -13.86 11.87
C GLU A 582 -8.02 -15.07 12.44
N LYS A 583 -8.19 -16.14 11.64
CA LYS A 583 -8.87 -17.36 12.09
C LYS A 583 -8.18 -18.00 13.30
N GLU A 584 -6.86 -18.14 13.27
CA GLU A 584 -6.11 -18.75 14.37
C GLU A 584 -6.16 -17.89 15.65
N MET A 585 -6.07 -16.57 15.52
CA MET A 585 -6.16 -15.65 16.65
C MET A 585 -7.56 -15.63 17.27
N ASP A 586 -8.62 -15.67 16.45
CA ASP A 586 -10.01 -15.76 16.92
C ASP A 586 -10.29 -17.10 17.60
N ALA A 587 -9.79 -18.20 17.03
CA ALA A 587 -9.88 -19.53 17.64
C ALA A 587 -9.15 -19.58 18.99
N LEU A 588 -7.94 -19.02 19.08
CA LEU A 588 -7.20 -18.93 20.34
C LEU A 588 -7.93 -18.09 21.37
N GLN A 589 -8.45 -16.93 20.98
CA GLN A 589 -9.20 -16.05 21.88
C GLN A 589 -10.47 -16.73 22.40
N ALA A 590 -11.19 -17.49 21.56
CA ALA A 590 -12.36 -18.26 21.96
C ALA A 590 -12.00 -19.35 22.98
N GLU A 591 -10.92 -20.09 22.74
CA GLU A 591 -10.45 -21.13 23.65
C GLU A 591 -9.93 -20.56 24.98
N ALA A 592 -9.26 -19.42 24.94
CA ALA A 592 -8.82 -18.71 26.13
C ALA A 592 -10.02 -18.24 26.97
N ARG A 593 -11.09 -17.73 26.35
CA ARG A 593 -12.34 -17.39 27.06
C ARG A 593 -13.02 -18.63 27.67
N ARG A 594 -12.91 -19.79 27.04
CA ARG A 594 -13.44 -21.05 27.57
C ARG A 594 -12.69 -21.50 28.82
N LEU A 595 -11.36 -21.43 28.80
CA LEU A 595 -10.50 -21.85 29.92
C LEU A 595 -10.44 -20.81 31.05
N PHE A 596 -10.64 -19.53 30.73
CA PHE A 596 -10.62 -18.41 31.67
C PHE A 596 -11.91 -17.56 31.59
N PRO A 597 -13.07 -18.09 32.04
CA PRO A 597 -14.37 -17.44 31.83
C PRO A 597 -14.55 -16.11 32.56
N GLN A 598 -13.78 -15.85 33.63
CA GLN A 598 -13.81 -14.59 34.38
C GLN A 598 -12.67 -13.63 34.02
N ALA A 599 -11.76 -14.03 33.12
CA ALA A 599 -10.63 -13.20 32.73
C ALA A 599 -10.96 -12.30 31.55
N HIS A 600 -10.27 -11.17 31.46
CA HIS A 600 -10.25 -10.35 30.26
C HIS A 600 -9.14 -10.82 29.31
N ILE A 601 -9.50 -11.13 28.07
CA ILE A 601 -8.61 -11.71 27.07
C ILE A 601 -8.37 -10.71 25.92
N SER A 602 -7.10 -10.41 25.65
CA SER A 602 -6.68 -9.47 24.61
C SER A 602 -5.61 -10.06 23.71
N MET A 603 -5.84 -10.00 22.40
CA MET A 603 -4.81 -10.24 21.38
C MET A 603 -4.05 -8.94 21.14
N VAL A 604 -2.73 -8.97 21.25
CA VAL A 604 -1.86 -7.79 21.20
C VAL A 604 -0.56 -8.11 20.45
N GLY A 605 0.18 -7.07 20.09
CA GLY A 605 1.40 -7.17 19.27
C GLY A 605 1.17 -6.74 17.82
N ASN A 606 2.25 -6.73 17.03
CA ASN A 606 2.26 -6.15 15.68
C ASN A 606 1.38 -6.95 14.69
N ILE A 607 1.30 -8.27 14.84
CA ILE A 607 0.52 -9.13 13.94
C ILE A 607 -1.00 -8.91 14.06
N PRO A 608 -1.61 -8.88 15.26
CA PRO A 608 -3.01 -8.51 15.43
C PRO A 608 -3.31 -7.12 14.88
N GLN A 609 -2.46 -6.12 15.17
CA GLN A 609 -2.59 -4.78 14.62
C GLN A 609 -2.61 -4.80 13.10
N PHE A 610 -1.59 -5.39 12.48
CA PHE A 610 -1.48 -5.46 11.03
C PHE A 610 -2.66 -6.21 10.39
N THR A 611 -3.14 -7.28 11.03
CA THR A 611 -4.30 -8.06 10.56
C THR A 611 -5.59 -7.25 10.61
N VAL A 612 -5.89 -6.57 11.72
CA VAL A 612 -7.07 -5.69 11.83
C VAL A 612 -6.98 -4.52 10.84
N MET A 613 -5.80 -3.94 10.68
CA MET A 613 -5.56 -2.90 9.68
C MET A 613 -5.89 -3.40 8.27
N GLN A 614 -5.46 -4.61 7.88
CA GLN A 614 -5.80 -5.19 6.57
C GLN A 614 -7.30 -5.42 6.41
N GLN A 615 -8.00 -5.93 7.42
CA GLN A 615 -9.46 -6.10 7.37
C GLN A 615 -10.19 -4.77 7.14
N TYR A 616 -9.74 -3.71 7.81
CA TYR A 616 -10.30 -2.37 7.61
C TYR A 616 -10.04 -1.85 6.20
N VAL A 617 -8.86 -2.12 5.62
CA VAL A 617 -8.57 -1.81 4.21
C VAL A 617 -9.54 -2.59 3.34
N GLU A 618 -9.59 -3.91 3.46
CA GLU A 618 -10.42 -4.80 2.62
C GLU A 618 -11.91 -4.40 2.64
N ARG A 619 -12.50 -4.29 3.84
CA ARG A 619 -13.91 -3.89 4.01
C ARG A 619 -14.15 -2.46 3.54
N GLY A 620 -13.23 -1.55 3.89
CA GLY A 620 -13.32 -0.14 3.50
C GLY A 620 -13.26 0.05 1.99
N GLN A 621 -12.48 -0.77 1.27
CA GLN A 621 -12.31 -0.68 -0.19
C GLN A 621 -13.51 -1.24 -0.94
N MET A 622 -14.11 -2.33 -0.48
CA MET A 622 -15.39 -2.81 -1.04
C MET A 622 -16.47 -1.73 -0.93
N TRP A 623 -16.55 -1.06 0.23
CA TRP A 623 -17.50 0.03 0.44
C TRP A 623 -17.16 1.28 -0.38
N SER A 624 -15.89 1.69 -0.47
CA SER A 624 -15.45 2.86 -1.24
C SER A 624 -15.71 2.67 -2.74
N MET A 625 -15.50 1.45 -3.26
CA MET A 625 -15.80 1.09 -4.65
C MET A 625 -17.29 1.26 -4.95
N LEU A 626 -18.17 0.68 -4.12
CA LEU A 626 -19.63 0.82 -4.28
C LEU A 626 -20.07 2.27 -4.16
N LEU A 627 -19.50 3.02 -3.21
CA LEU A 627 -19.77 4.44 -3.03
C LEU A 627 -19.30 5.26 -4.24
N SER A 628 -18.15 4.95 -4.82
CA SER A 628 -17.62 5.62 -6.02
C SER A 628 -18.55 5.44 -7.21
N VAL A 629 -19.01 4.21 -7.48
CA VAL A 629 -20.01 3.93 -8.52
C VAL A 629 -21.29 4.75 -8.30
N LEU A 630 -21.79 4.79 -7.06
CA LEU A 630 -22.99 5.56 -6.71
C LEU A 630 -22.79 7.07 -6.94
N VAL A 631 -21.70 7.64 -6.40
CA VAL A 631 -21.39 9.07 -6.50
C VAL A 631 -21.19 9.50 -7.95
N ILE A 632 -20.41 8.75 -8.72
CA ILE A 632 -20.21 9.00 -10.15
C ILE A 632 -21.55 8.94 -10.88
N GLY A 633 -22.36 7.90 -10.62
CA GLY A 633 -23.69 7.76 -11.23
C GLY A 633 -24.59 8.97 -10.94
N VAL A 634 -24.63 9.43 -9.70
CA VAL A 634 -25.37 10.64 -9.30
C VAL A 634 -24.85 11.87 -10.05
N ILE A 635 -23.53 12.06 -10.15
CA ILE A 635 -22.94 13.19 -10.88
C ILE A 635 -23.35 13.14 -12.35
N LEU A 636 -23.25 11.99 -13.04
CA LEU A 636 -23.64 11.87 -14.44
C LEU A 636 -25.13 12.19 -14.65
N VAL A 637 -26.01 11.72 -13.76
CA VAL A 637 -27.44 12.04 -13.81
C VAL A 637 -27.70 13.54 -13.68
N LEU A 638 -27.03 14.20 -12.72
CA LEU A 638 -27.18 15.64 -12.50
C LEU A 638 -26.64 16.45 -13.68
N VAL A 639 -25.43 16.13 -14.13
CA VAL A 639 -24.70 16.81 -15.21
C VAL A 639 -25.47 16.78 -16.54
N PHE A 640 -25.97 15.60 -16.92
CA PHE A 640 -26.74 15.48 -18.16
C PHE A 640 -28.22 15.81 -17.98
N SER A 641 -28.66 16.10 -16.76
CA SER A 641 -30.05 16.36 -16.39
C SER A 641 -31.02 15.30 -16.93
N SER A 642 -30.55 14.05 -16.96
CA SER A 642 -31.26 12.92 -17.54
C SER A 642 -30.81 11.63 -16.85
N TRP A 643 -31.72 11.05 -16.07
CA TRP A 643 -31.46 9.78 -15.37
C TRP A 643 -31.14 8.65 -16.35
N LYS A 644 -31.73 8.68 -17.56
CA LYS A 644 -31.43 7.71 -18.62
C LYS A 644 -30.00 7.85 -19.16
N VAL A 645 -29.55 9.07 -19.44
CA VAL A 645 -28.19 9.31 -19.95
C VAL A 645 -27.16 8.92 -18.88
N GLY A 646 -27.40 9.32 -17.62
CA GLY A 646 -26.50 9.00 -16.52
C GLY A 646 -26.38 7.49 -16.27
N LEU A 647 -27.50 6.77 -16.10
CA LEU A 647 -27.45 5.32 -15.83
C LEU A 647 -26.88 4.52 -17.01
N VAL A 648 -27.19 4.88 -18.25
CA VAL A 648 -26.65 4.18 -19.42
C VAL A 648 -25.16 4.46 -19.60
N GLY A 649 -24.72 5.69 -19.31
CA GLY A 649 -23.30 6.05 -19.28
C GLY A 649 -22.50 5.32 -18.19
N MET A 650 -23.14 4.88 -17.10
CA MET A 650 -22.44 4.11 -16.05
C MET A 650 -22.09 2.68 -16.47
N ILE A 651 -22.86 2.05 -17.36
CA ILE A 651 -22.66 0.65 -17.77
C ILE A 651 -21.24 0.39 -18.32
N PRO A 652 -20.74 1.12 -19.34
CA PRO A 652 -19.38 0.94 -19.85
C PRO A 652 -18.32 1.24 -18.79
N ASN A 653 -18.57 2.20 -17.91
CA ASN A 653 -17.66 2.58 -16.82
C ASN A 653 -17.48 1.50 -15.75
N LEU A 654 -18.37 0.51 -15.66
CA LEU A 654 -18.20 -0.64 -14.77
C LEU A 654 -17.31 -1.74 -15.37
N ALA A 655 -17.10 -1.75 -16.69
CA ALA A 655 -16.32 -2.80 -17.35
C ALA A 655 -14.88 -2.91 -16.82
N PRO A 656 -14.14 -1.80 -16.59
CA PRO A 656 -12.81 -1.87 -15.99
C PRO A 656 -12.78 -2.54 -14.63
N ALA A 657 -13.73 -2.19 -13.75
CA ALA A 657 -13.79 -2.77 -12.41
C ALA A 657 -14.05 -4.29 -12.45
N VAL A 658 -14.98 -4.73 -13.30
CA VAL A 658 -15.30 -6.16 -13.47
C VAL A 658 -14.13 -6.92 -14.08
N ILE A 659 -13.45 -6.36 -15.08
CA ILE A 659 -12.32 -7.02 -15.75
C ILE A 659 -11.11 -7.08 -14.81
N VAL A 660 -10.76 -5.98 -14.13
CA VAL A 660 -9.65 -5.93 -13.18
C VAL A 660 -9.89 -6.90 -12.02
N GLY A 661 -11.06 -6.85 -11.38
CA GLY A 661 -11.37 -7.78 -10.29
C GLY A 661 -11.44 -9.23 -10.78
N GLY A 662 -11.99 -9.48 -11.97
CA GLY A 662 -11.99 -10.81 -12.58
C GLY A 662 -10.59 -11.34 -12.85
N MET A 663 -9.70 -10.50 -13.37
CA MET A 663 -8.28 -10.84 -13.55
C MET A 663 -7.61 -11.16 -12.22
N MET A 664 -7.92 -10.39 -11.16
CA MET A 664 -7.36 -10.66 -9.83
C MET A 664 -7.72 -12.06 -9.34
N GLY A 665 -8.99 -12.47 -9.45
CA GLY A 665 -9.39 -13.81 -9.03
C GLY A 665 -8.89 -14.93 -9.95
N TRP A 666 -8.87 -14.74 -11.27
CA TRP A 666 -8.37 -15.78 -12.20
C TRP A 666 -6.86 -15.97 -12.16
N LEU A 667 -6.09 -14.92 -11.87
CA LEU A 667 -4.63 -14.94 -11.84
C LEU A 667 -4.04 -15.06 -10.42
N ASP A 668 -4.90 -15.20 -9.40
CA ASP A 668 -4.51 -15.21 -7.98
C ASP A 668 -3.67 -13.99 -7.58
N TYR A 669 -4.05 -12.80 -8.04
CA TYR A 669 -3.41 -11.56 -7.60
C TYR A 669 -4.01 -11.12 -6.26
N PRO A 670 -3.17 -10.90 -5.23
CA PRO A 670 -3.66 -10.55 -3.89
C PRO A 670 -4.35 -9.19 -3.89
N LEU A 671 -5.44 -9.09 -3.12
CA LEU A 671 -6.09 -7.81 -2.82
C LEU A 671 -5.38 -7.12 -1.66
N ASP A 672 -4.23 -6.53 -1.95
CA ASP A 672 -3.45 -5.72 -1.00
C ASP A 672 -3.86 -4.23 -1.02
N MET A 673 -3.28 -3.42 -0.13
CA MET A 673 -3.58 -1.97 -0.04
C MET A 673 -3.41 -1.19 -1.36
N MET A 674 -2.44 -1.56 -2.20
CA MET A 674 -2.14 -0.84 -3.44
C MET A 674 -3.09 -1.27 -4.56
N THR A 675 -3.27 -2.57 -4.75
CA THR A 675 -4.22 -3.14 -5.72
C THR A 675 -5.67 -2.79 -5.36
N ALA A 676 -6.01 -2.70 -4.08
CA ALA A 676 -7.34 -2.29 -3.64
C ALA A 676 -7.64 -0.82 -3.97
N SER A 677 -6.65 0.07 -3.91
CA SER A 677 -6.82 1.49 -4.32
C SER A 677 -7.07 1.67 -5.83
N LEU A 678 -6.77 0.64 -6.64
CA LEU A 678 -6.78 0.72 -8.09
C LEU A 678 -8.18 0.85 -8.68
N ILE A 679 -9.16 0.10 -8.18
CA ILE A 679 -10.49 0.05 -8.81
C ILE A 679 -11.20 1.42 -8.72
N PRO A 680 -11.31 2.07 -7.54
CA PRO A 680 -11.89 3.42 -7.46
C PRO A 680 -11.13 4.45 -8.30
N MET A 681 -9.80 4.30 -8.41
CA MET A 681 -8.96 5.17 -9.24
C MET A 681 -9.27 5.02 -10.73
N ILE A 682 -9.29 3.78 -11.25
CA ILE A 682 -9.61 3.52 -12.66
C ILE A 682 -11.03 3.96 -12.97
N LEU A 683 -12.01 3.72 -12.08
CA LEU A 683 -13.38 4.21 -12.25
C LEU A 683 -13.43 5.73 -12.42
N GLY A 684 -12.64 6.48 -11.64
CA GLY A 684 -12.55 7.94 -11.77
C GLY A 684 -12.00 8.38 -13.13
N ILE A 685 -10.93 7.73 -13.60
CA ILE A 685 -10.29 8.05 -14.90
C ILE A 685 -11.18 7.62 -16.07
N ALA A 686 -11.77 6.42 -16.03
CA ALA A 686 -12.53 5.82 -17.14
C ALA A 686 -13.76 6.63 -17.54
N VAL A 687 -14.39 7.30 -16.56
CA VAL A 687 -15.61 8.10 -16.81
C VAL A 687 -15.34 9.30 -17.72
N ASP A 688 -14.09 9.78 -17.80
CA ASP A 688 -13.68 10.90 -18.65
C ASP A 688 -14.06 10.67 -20.12
N ASP A 689 -13.59 9.56 -20.69
CA ASP A 689 -13.80 9.19 -22.09
C ASP A 689 -15.30 9.07 -22.40
N THR A 690 -16.08 8.46 -21.50
CA THR A 690 -17.54 8.41 -21.59
C THR A 690 -18.18 9.80 -21.59
N ILE A 691 -17.76 10.72 -20.71
CA ILE A 691 -18.31 12.09 -20.65
C ILE A 691 -18.06 12.80 -21.98
N HIS A 692 -16.84 12.72 -22.51
CA HIS A 692 -16.47 13.29 -23.79
C HIS A 692 -17.30 12.70 -24.94
N PHE A 693 -17.50 11.39 -24.94
CA PHE A 693 -18.31 10.70 -25.93
C PHE A 693 -19.79 11.10 -25.86
N ILE A 694 -20.39 11.15 -24.66
CA ILE A 694 -21.79 11.58 -24.44
C ILE A 694 -21.97 13.02 -24.91
N ASN A 695 -21.07 13.92 -24.50
CA ASN A 695 -21.18 15.34 -24.79
C ASN A 695 -21.22 15.59 -26.31
N HIS A 696 -20.27 15.04 -27.05
CA HIS A 696 -20.20 15.18 -28.50
C HIS A 696 -21.34 14.45 -29.22
N SER A 697 -21.70 13.23 -28.78
CA SER A 697 -22.84 12.49 -29.35
C SER A 697 -24.15 13.24 -29.19
N HIS A 698 -24.35 13.90 -28.04
CA HIS A 698 -25.55 14.67 -27.78
C HIS A 698 -25.60 15.95 -28.63
N VAL A 699 -24.46 16.64 -28.81
CA VAL A 699 -24.36 17.80 -29.70
C VAL A 699 -24.64 17.40 -31.15
N GLU A 700 -24.01 16.34 -31.65
CA GLU A 700 -24.22 15.84 -33.01
C GLU A 700 -25.65 15.34 -33.24
N TYR A 701 -26.24 14.64 -32.27
CA TYR A 701 -27.64 14.21 -32.34
C TYR A 701 -28.61 15.38 -32.44
N ASN A 702 -28.35 16.48 -31.72
CA ASN A 702 -29.17 17.69 -31.82
C ASN A 702 -29.08 18.33 -33.22
N ARG A 703 -27.97 18.15 -33.94
CA ARG A 703 -27.78 18.65 -35.31
C ARG A 703 -28.46 17.76 -36.35
N CYS A 704 -28.26 16.43 -36.30
CA CYS A 704 -28.70 15.52 -37.36
C CYS A 704 -29.99 14.73 -37.05
N GLY A 705 -30.34 14.54 -35.78
CA GLY A 705 -31.53 13.78 -35.35
C GLY A 705 -31.44 12.24 -35.53
N SER A 706 -30.27 11.72 -35.92
CA SER A 706 -29.99 10.30 -36.22
C SER A 706 -28.90 9.77 -35.27
N TYR A 707 -29.13 8.65 -34.58
CA TYR A 707 -28.09 8.08 -33.70
C TYR A 707 -26.90 7.59 -34.51
N ALA A 708 -27.14 6.98 -35.67
CA ALA A 708 -26.08 6.42 -36.49
C ALA A 708 -25.12 7.50 -36.98
N ASP A 709 -25.65 8.65 -37.41
CA ASP A 709 -24.82 9.73 -37.94
C ASP A 709 -24.19 10.56 -36.82
N ALA A 710 -24.90 10.75 -35.70
CA ALA A 710 -24.32 11.38 -34.51
C ALA A 710 -23.13 10.60 -33.95
N ILE A 711 -23.23 9.28 -33.90
CA ILE A 711 -22.15 8.40 -33.44
C ILE A 711 -20.96 8.50 -34.40
N LYS A 712 -21.17 8.36 -35.72
CA LYS A 712 -20.09 8.51 -36.72
C LYS A 712 -19.39 9.86 -36.59
N GLY A 713 -20.14 10.95 -36.46
CA GLY A 713 -19.61 12.29 -36.23
C GLY A 713 -18.78 12.38 -34.95
N THR A 714 -19.23 11.75 -33.87
CA THR A 714 -18.50 11.69 -32.59
C THR A 714 -17.18 10.93 -32.71
N PHE A 715 -17.17 9.79 -33.41
CA PHE A 715 -15.93 9.07 -33.69
C PHE A 715 -14.95 9.95 -34.47
N ARG A 716 -15.43 10.67 -35.49
CA ARG A 716 -14.60 11.58 -36.30
C ARG A 716 -13.96 12.69 -35.47
N THR A 717 -14.70 13.28 -34.53
CA THR A 717 -14.22 14.43 -33.74
C THR A 717 -13.39 14.01 -32.53
N GLU A 718 -13.83 13.00 -31.79
CA GLU A 718 -13.33 12.69 -30.46
C GLU A 718 -12.62 11.32 -30.37
N GLY A 719 -12.87 10.41 -31.31
CA GLY A 719 -12.35 9.04 -31.24
C GLY A 719 -10.83 8.95 -31.17
N LEU A 720 -10.12 9.86 -31.87
CA LEU A 720 -8.67 9.95 -31.77
C LEU A 720 -8.21 10.39 -30.37
N ALA A 721 -8.88 11.38 -29.77
CA ALA A 721 -8.49 11.90 -28.46
C ALA A 721 -8.60 10.82 -27.37
N ILE A 722 -9.71 10.06 -27.37
CA ILE A 722 -9.98 8.95 -26.43
C ILE A 722 -8.94 7.83 -26.57
N VAL A 723 -8.58 7.43 -27.80
CA VAL A 723 -7.53 6.42 -27.99
C VAL A 723 -6.17 6.95 -27.52
N MET A 724 -5.85 8.19 -27.84
CA MET A 724 -4.55 8.79 -27.51
C MET A 724 -4.37 9.02 -26.01
N SER A 725 -5.42 9.48 -25.31
CA SER A 725 -5.40 9.65 -23.84
C SER A 725 -5.16 8.30 -23.18
N THR A 726 -5.94 7.27 -23.53
CA THR A 726 -5.80 5.94 -22.96
C THR A 726 -4.42 5.32 -23.25
N VAL A 727 -3.91 5.43 -24.48
CA VAL A 727 -2.59 4.87 -24.83
C VAL A 727 -1.48 5.50 -24.00
N VAL A 728 -1.51 6.83 -23.81
CA VAL A 728 -0.49 7.52 -23.04
C VAL A 728 -0.59 7.19 -21.56
N VAL A 729 -1.81 7.20 -20.98
CA VAL A 729 -2.03 6.83 -19.58
C VAL A 729 -1.61 5.37 -19.32
N SER A 730 -1.99 4.46 -20.22
CA SER A 730 -1.58 3.05 -20.13
C SER A 730 -0.05 2.91 -20.17
N ALA A 731 0.64 3.69 -21.01
CA ALA A 731 2.09 3.66 -21.08
C ALA A 731 2.75 4.18 -19.79
N THR A 732 2.15 5.16 -19.10
CA THR A 732 2.59 5.61 -17.77
C THR A 732 2.53 4.47 -16.75
N PHE A 733 1.41 3.74 -16.69
CA PHE A 733 1.24 2.60 -15.78
C PHE A 733 2.11 1.40 -16.17
N ALA A 734 2.32 1.14 -17.47
CA ALA A 734 3.20 0.08 -17.95
C ALA A 734 4.65 0.22 -17.45
N GLY A 735 5.10 1.43 -17.12
CA GLY A 735 6.41 1.66 -16.49
C GLY A 735 6.60 0.88 -15.18
N PHE A 736 5.54 0.63 -14.43
CA PHE A 736 5.56 -0.10 -13.15
C PHE A 736 5.85 -1.60 -13.34
N MET A 737 5.59 -2.14 -14.53
CA MET A 737 5.91 -3.53 -14.89
C MET A 737 7.42 -3.81 -14.91
N SER A 738 8.27 -2.77 -14.88
CA SER A 738 9.73 -2.90 -14.77
C SER A 738 10.24 -3.10 -13.34
N SER A 739 9.34 -3.08 -12.35
CA SER A 739 9.69 -3.28 -10.95
C SER A 739 10.08 -4.73 -10.65
N ASN A 740 10.94 -4.91 -9.65
CA ASN A 740 11.18 -6.24 -9.07
C ASN A 740 10.10 -6.62 -8.04
N ALA A 741 9.35 -5.66 -7.50
CA ALA A 741 8.27 -5.94 -6.55
C ALA A 741 7.01 -6.40 -7.29
N THR A 742 6.50 -7.58 -6.95
CA THR A 742 5.32 -8.17 -7.59
C THR A 742 4.10 -7.25 -7.51
N GLN A 743 3.89 -6.56 -6.39
CA GLN A 743 2.80 -5.62 -6.16
C GLN A 743 2.81 -4.49 -7.19
N MET A 744 3.99 -3.92 -7.47
CA MET A 744 4.15 -2.85 -8.46
C MET A 744 3.88 -3.36 -9.88
N VAL A 745 4.38 -4.56 -10.20
CA VAL A 745 4.16 -5.19 -11.50
C VAL A 745 2.67 -5.49 -11.73
N ASN A 746 2.02 -6.15 -10.77
CA ASN A 746 0.60 -6.46 -10.79
C ASN A 746 -0.23 -5.18 -10.91
N TRP A 747 0.12 -4.14 -10.17
CA TRP A 747 -0.56 -2.86 -10.24
C TRP A 747 -0.45 -2.21 -11.63
N GLY A 748 0.73 -2.25 -12.26
CA GLY A 748 0.93 -1.80 -13.63
C GLY A 748 0.09 -2.60 -14.65
N ILE A 749 0.09 -3.94 -14.55
CA ILE A 749 -0.67 -4.83 -15.42
C ILE A 749 -2.18 -4.57 -15.30
N LEU A 750 -2.69 -4.55 -14.07
CA LEU A 750 -4.11 -4.34 -13.77
C LEU A 750 -4.56 -2.94 -14.20
N ALA A 751 -3.73 -1.91 -13.99
CA ALA A 751 -4.02 -0.56 -14.44
C ALA A 751 -4.13 -0.48 -15.97
N VAL A 752 -3.18 -1.06 -16.70
CA VAL A 752 -3.24 -1.12 -18.18
C VAL A 752 -4.48 -1.90 -18.65
N ALA A 753 -4.79 -3.04 -18.03
CA ALA A 753 -5.96 -3.83 -18.39
C ALA A 753 -7.27 -3.06 -18.12
N GLY A 754 -7.37 -2.34 -17.01
CA GLY A 754 -8.51 -1.49 -16.69
C GLY A 754 -8.66 -0.31 -17.66
N MET A 755 -7.57 0.37 -18.00
CA MET A 755 -7.60 1.48 -18.97
C MET A 755 -7.97 1.00 -20.38
N VAL A 756 -7.37 -0.10 -20.85
CA VAL A 756 -7.71 -0.69 -22.16
C VAL A 756 -9.15 -1.18 -22.19
N SER A 757 -9.64 -1.79 -21.12
CA SER A 757 -11.04 -2.22 -21.06
C SER A 757 -12.02 -1.05 -21.00
N ALA A 758 -11.68 0.07 -20.35
CA ALA A 758 -12.46 1.30 -20.40
C ALA A 758 -12.60 1.80 -21.84
N LEU A 759 -11.47 1.92 -22.54
CA LEU A 759 -11.43 2.34 -23.94
C LEU A 759 -12.26 1.42 -24.85
N LEU A 760 -12.14 0.11 -24.67
CA LEU A 760 -12.92 -0.86 -25.44
C LEU A 760 -14.42 -0.75 -25.12
N ALA A 761 -14.79 -0.55 -23.86
CA ALA A 761 -16.19 -0.31 -23.49
C ALA A 761 -16.72 0.98 -24.14
N ASP A 762 -15.93 2.04 -24.17
CA ASP A 762 -16.34 3.33 -24.74
C ASP A 762 -16.41 3.36 -26.26
N LEU A 763 -15.52 2.66 -26.94
CA LEU A 763 -15.54 2.60 -28.39
C LEU A 763 -16.51 1.55 -28.94
N PHE A 764 -16.86 0.50 -28.17
CA PHE A 764 -17.71 -0.57 -28.68
C PHE A 764 -19.08 -0.62 -28.01
N LEU A 765 -19.15 -0.58 -26.67
CA LEU A 765 -20.38 -0.79 -25.93
C LEU A 765 -21.22 0.50 -25.84
N THR A 766 -20.60 1.62 -25.48
CA THR A 766 -21.26 2.94 -25.30
C THR A 766 -22.11 3.37 -26.51
N PRO A 767 -21.60 3.33 -27.75
CA PRO A 767 -22.38 3.78 -28.92
C PRO A 767 -23.59 2.88 -29.19
N VAL A 768 -23.43 1.58 -28.95
CA VAL A 768 -24.47 0.58 -29.15
C VAL A 768 -25.58 0.76 -28.12
N LEU A 769 -25.23 0.94 -26.84
CA LEU A 769 -26.19 1.21 -25.77
C LEU A 769 -26.98 2.49 -26.02
N PHE A 770 -26.35 3.56 -26.50
CA PHE A 770 -27.02 4.83 -26.76
C PHE A 770 -28.10 4.70 -27.84
N LYS A 771 -27.81 3.94 -28.91
CA LYS A 771 -28.79 3.65 -29.97
C LYS A 771 -29.94 2.77 -29.45
N TYR A 772 -29.63 1.66 -28.77
CA TYR A 772 -30.67 0.72 -28.32
C TYR A 772 -31.61 1.33 -27.29
N LEU A 773 -31.07 2.09 -26.34
CA LEU A 773 -31.84 2.68 -25.24
C LEU A 773 -32.38 4.06 -25.57
N ARG A 774 -32.08 4.59 -26.77
CA ARG A 774 -32.57 5.87 -27.30
C ARG A 774 -32.39 7.01 -26.28
N VAL A 775 -31.19 7.13 -25.74
CA VAL A 775 -30.85 8.01 -24.61
C VAL A 775 -31.05 9.51 -24.86
N PHE A 776 -31.00 9.96 -26.12
CA PHE A 776 -31.17 11.36 -26.53
C PHE A 776 -32.58 11.68 -27.08
N GLY A 777 -33.48 10.70 -27.14
CA GLY A 777 -34.84 10.87 -27.69
C GLY A 777 -35.14 10.00 -28.92
N LYS A 778 -36.31 10.23 -29.54
CA LYS A 778 -36.76 9.50 -30.74
C LYS A 778 -36.06 10.03 -31.99
N GLU A 779 -35.58 9.13 -32.84
CA GLU A 779 -35.02 9.53 -34.16
C GLU A 779 -36.02 10.39 -34.93
N LYS A 780 -35.54 11.53 -35.44
CA LYS A 780 -36.30 12.34 -36.36
C LYS A 780 -36.22 11.62 -37.71
N LYS A 781 -37.34 11.09 -38.20
CA LYS A 781 -37.39 10.54 -39.56
C LYS A 781 -36.96 11.64 -40.53
N THR A 782 -35.80 11.48 -41.15
CA THR A 782 -35.47 12.18 -42.38
C THR A 782 -36.47 11.67 -43.40
N ASN A 783 -37.44 12.51 -43.79
CA ASN A 783 -38.19 12.26 -45.03
C ASN A 783 -37.17 12.36 -46.16
N SER A 784 -36.56 11.24 -46.53
CA SER A 784 -35.87 11.11 -47.80
C SER A 784 -36.94 11.11 -48.90
N GLN A 785 -37.05 12.24 -49.60
CA GLN A 785 -37.49 12.23 -50.99
C GLN A 785 -36.33 11.78 -51.88
#